data_AF-A0AA36I2H8-F1
#
_entry.id   AF-A0AA36I2H8-F1
#
_cell.length_a   1.000
_cell.length_b   1.000
_cell.length_c   1.000
_cell.angle_alpha   90.00
_cell.angle_beta   90.00
_cell.angle_gamma   90.00
#
_symmetry.space_group_name_H-M   'P 1'
#
loop_
_entity.id
_entity.type
_entity.pdbx_description
1 polymer ?
#
loop_
_entity_poly.entity_id
_entity_poly.type
_entity_poly.pdbx_seq_one_letter_code
_entity_poly.pdbx_strand_id
1 'polypeptide(L)'
;MALLQRHGARTLRQGCRWYTPPSRRTWSKQHHRIRMPRPMVDRFDLSRVQPQKEWWRERRIAPATFFGFPDVTKAGLRGGSMYVEQMDAVTLAVLTDKCVQEDVWDPEVWMKFCWRAQQLSSRTQEPDLCYIFRAFARADWFDQNLLTTYLGRLHRRLPMFQLPDVTVLLEAFANPRFRQGEYLQRSLTHMALLLQHRDDASVEDLAKTSMALRDLLPQPEELAVEVRAGLQLLAEALLLRELSDLSPTQAIHVMHSMASWGLVNSEHAQSSNAPADLCWTLARELKGKIREAGRASAEDLAALAMAMNLGAVRHEEVWQELAKNLELEMHRLSGSGVATAVYAASRFGHRNVKFYENALRRLGEEAPKMSPLDCARAAGGFLRPGIVAEKALKGALGDQILHLGFGAFDTEALSLMLDALSRARAGVWGVEAMAGSVLEEIHSRLSDFAAEELASISRSLGYLQPEVSEVLREILDRTAQAVQEEGVSPRCLAMLCQGIALQPPSALPDASERLEALLPQVHEALKAKPTAVSAVHIFWSLSRCSCPARDEVLQAADECLAARAVDLSADLLVNLAESMAAVGRTGWQPSRKLVARVSSLLDMKRYDLRPGKLWRAAVAFQSLEVPEEYVPQLEPRDRPDPKTRQKDAPE
;
A
#
# COMPACT_ATOMS: atom_id res chain seq x y z
N MET A 1 89.56 -47.85 -38.71
CA MET A 1 89.74 -49.03 -39.59
C MET A 1 89.27 -50.26 -38.84
N ALA A 2 88.43 -51.09 -39.49
CA ALA A 2 87.87 -52.38 -39.06
C ALA A 2 86.96 -52.38 -37.81
N LEU A 3 85.64 -52.49 -37.94
CA LEU A 3 84.80 -53.69 -38.17
C LEU A 3 84.71 -54.67 -36.97
N LEU A 4 83.53 -54.62 -36.33
CA LEU A 4 82.66 -55.75 -35.97
C LEU A 4 83.17 -56.85 -34.99
N GLN A 5 82.57 -56.96 -33.80
CA GLN A 5 81.45 -57.91 -33.51
C GLN A 5 81.04 -57.97 -32.02
N ARG A 6 79.70 -57.93 -31.80
CA ARG A 6 78.88 -58.66 -30.78
C ARG A 6 79.06 -58.31 -29.28
N HIS A 7 78.05 -58.17 -28.43
CA HIS A 7 76.60 -58.39 -28.44
C HIS A 7 75.97 -57.65 -27.23
N GLY A 8 74.72 -57.18 -27.36
CA GLY A 8 73.79 -57.16 -26.22
C GLY A 8 72.80 -55.98 -26.12
N ALA A 9 71.51 -56.33 -26.04
CA ALA A 9 70.36 -55.60 -25.51
C ALA A 9 69.48 -54.75 -26.46
N ARG A 10 68.24 -55.25 -26.57
CA ARG A 10 67.05 -54.75 -27.26
C ARG A 10 66.49 -53.49 -26.59
N THR A 11 66.20 -52.45 -27.37
CA THR A 11 65.31 -51.34 -27.00
C THR A 11 63.89 -51.59 -27.49
N LEU A 12 62.92 -51.67 -26.57
CA LEU A 12 61.49 -51.64 -26.85
C LEU A 12 61.04 -50.20 -27.15
N ARG A 13 60.53 -49.96 -28.37
CA ARG A 13 59.73 -48.78 -28.71
C ARG A 13 58.29 -49.01 -28.26
N GLN A 14 57.79 -48.25 -27.28
CA GLN A 14 56.36 -48.12 -27.04
C GLN A 14 55.82 -46.91 -27.81
N GLY A 15 54.96 -47.15 -28.79
CA GLY A 15 54.18 -46.11 -29.46
C GLY A 15 52.93 -45.79 -28.66
N CYS A 16 52.72 -44.51 -28.34
CA CYS A 16 51.45 -44.01 -27.83
C CYS A 16 50.37 -44.11 -28.91
N ARG A 17 49.32 -44.92 -28.68
CA ARG A 17 48.06 -44.84 -29.42
C ARG A 17 47.16 -43.80 -28.78
N TRP A 18 46.74 -42.80 -29.54
CA TRP A 18 45.71 -41.84 -29.13
C TRP A 18 44.33 -42.51 -29.11
N TYR A 19 43.53 -42.23 -28.08
CA TYR A 19 42.22 -42.82 -27.83
C TYR A 19 41.14 -42.23 -28.76
N THR A 20 40.43 -43.09 -29.49
CA THR A 20 39.25 -42.72 -30.27
C THR A 20 37.99 -43.10 -29.48
N PRO A 21 37.12 -42.15 -29.08
CA PRO A 21 35.93 -42.50 -28.31
C PRO A 21 34.89 -43.27 -29.15
N PRO A 22 34.21 -44.28 -28.58
CA PRO A 22 33.21 -45.06 -29.30
C PRO A 22 31.92 -44.26 -29.56
N SER A 23 31.22 -44.61 -30.64
CA SER A 23 29.97 -43.96 -31.07
C SER A 23 28.82 -44.08 -30.05
N ARG A 24 27.86 -43.15 -30.13
CA ARG A 24 26.75 -42.90 -29.18
C ARG A 24 25.95 -44.13 -28.72
N ARG A 25 25.94 -45.25 -29.47
CA ARG A 25 25.06 -46.40 -29.20
C ARG A 25 25.61 -47.47 -28.26
N THR A 26 26.90 -47.47 -27.90
CA THR A 26 27.52 -48.58 -27.14
C THR A 26 27.93 -48.22 -25.71
N TRP A 27 27.66 -47.00 -25.22
CA TRP A 27 28.14 -46.53 -23.92
C TRP A 27 27.35 -47.02 -22.69
N SER A 28 26.20 -47.68 -22.88
CA SER A 28 25.39 -48.23 -21.78
C SER A 28 25.98 -49.48 -21.12
N LYS A 29 27.12 -50.00 -21.60
CA LYS A 29 27.81 -51.18 -21.05
C LYS A 29 29.24 -50.90 -20.60
N GLN A 30 29.52 -49.76 -19.99
CA GLN A 30 30.82 -49.56 -19.33
C GLN A 30 30.88 -50.28 -17.97
N HIS A 31 31.92 -51.10 -17.83
CA HIS A 31 32.21 -51.89 -16.64
C HIS A 31 32.48 -50.98 -15.44
N HIS A 32 31.88 -51.27 -14.28
CA HIS A 32 31.91 -50.45 -13.04
C HIS A 32 33.31 -50.11 -12.47
N ARG A 33 34.38 -50.68 -13.02
CA ARG A 33 35.78 -50.44 -12.61
C ARG A 33 36.49 -49.38 -13.46
N ILE A 34 35.93 -48.99 -14.60
CA ILE A 34 36.54 -47.97 -15.47
C ILE A 34 35.95 -46.61 -15.08
N ARG A 35 36.69 -45.85 -14.26
CA ARG A 35 36.35 -44.48 -13.87
C ARG A 35 37.01 -43.50 -14.85
N MET A 36 36.42 -43.30 -16.02
CA MET A 36 36.80 -42.20 -16.90
C MET A 36 35.70 -41.13 -16.83
N PRO A 37 36.01 -39.86 -16.52
CA PRO A 37 35.03 -38.79 -16.52
C PRO A 37 34.44 -38.63 -17.92
N ARG A 38 33.13 -38.36 -18.00
CA ARG A 38 32.48 -38.02 -19.27
C ARG A 38 33.19 -36.78 -19.86
N PRO A 39 33.51 -36.75 -21.16
CA PRO A 39 33.85 -35.49 -21.79
C PRO A 39 32.59 -34.62 -21.75
N MET A 40 32.63 -33.53 -20.97
CA MET A 40 31.60 -32.51 -21.03
C MET A 40 31.67 -31.82 -22.39
N VAL A 41 30.51 -31.50 -22.95
CA VAL A 41 30.39 -30.92 -24.30
C VAL A 41 30.87 -29.45 -24.33
N ASP A 42 31.23 -28.87 -23.19
CA ASP A 42 31.79 -27.51 -23.09
C ASP A 42 33.23 -27.48 -22.57
N ARG A 43 34.01 -26.50 -23.07
CA ARG A 43 35.42 -26.25 -22.73
C ARG A 43 35.57 -25.98 -21.23
N PHE A 44 35.97 -27.01 -20.49
CA PHE A 44 36.17 -26.96 -19.05
C PHE A 44 37.56 -26.39 -18.71
N ASP A 45 37.60 -25.27 -17.97
CA ASP A 45 38.84 -24.71 -17.42
C ASP A 45 39.21 -25.46 -16.13
N LEU A 46 40.25 -26.29 -16.21
CA LEU A 46 40.74 -27.16 -15.14
C LEU A 46 41.38 -26.39 -13.98
N SER A 47 41.61 -25.09 -14.13
CA SER A 47 42.31 -24.28 -13.13
C SER A 47 41.38 -23.66 -12.07
N ARG A 48 40.07 -23.60 -12.33
CA ARG A 48 39.07 -23.06 -11.40
C ARG A 48 38.31 -24.19 -10.73
N VAL A 49 38.37 -24.23 -9.40
CA VAL A 49 37.41 -24.99 -8.58
C VAL A 49 36.03 -24.37 -8.85
N GLN A 50 35.11 -25.16 -9.41
CA GLN A 50 33.71 -24.75 -9.61
C GLN A 50 32.82 -25.61 -8.71
N PRO A 51 32.66 -25.24 -7.42
CA PRO A 51 31.93 -26.05 -6.43
C PRO A 51 30.51 -26.39 -6.89
N GLN A 52 29.90 -25.49 -7.65
CA GLN A 52 28.54 -25.61 -8.19
C GLN A 52 28.41 -26.64 -9.32
N LYS A 53 29.51 -27.22 -9.83
CA LYS A 53 29.48 -28.18 -10.96
C LYS A 53 30.07 -29.55 -10.60
N GLU A 54 30.45 -29.78 -9.34
CA GLU A 54 31.05 -31.04 -8.86
C GLU A 54 30.00 -32.10 -8.47
N TRP A 55 29.04 -32.39 -9.35
CA TRP A 55 27.96 -33.37 -9.09
C TRP A 55 28.46 -34.79 -8.76
N TRP A 56 29.70 -35.12 -9.15
CA TRP A 56 30.34 -36.41 -8.86
C TRP A 56 30.85 -36.54 -7.41
N ARG A 57 30.86 -35.45 -6.62
CA ARG A 57 31.25 -35.46 -5.20
C ARG A 57 30.08 -35.64 -4.25
N GLU A 58 28.83 -35.54 -4.71
CA GLU A 58 27.67 -35.96 -3.91
C GLU A 58 27.77 -37.47 -3.62
N ARG A 59 27.78 -37.86 -2.33
CA ARG A 59 27.70 -39.27 -1.94
C ARG A 59 26.46 -39.88 -2.60
N ARG A 60 26.59 -41.10 -3.15
CA ARG A 60 25.49 -41.93 -3.68
C ARG A 60 24.48 -42.28 -2.58
N ILE A 61 23.72 -41.30 -2.13
CA ILE A 61 22.39 -41.53 -1.59
C ILE A 61 21.51 -41.56 -2.84
N ALA A 62 20.64 -42.56 -2.97
CA ALA A 62 19.66 -42.67 -4.06
C ALA A 62 19.10 -41.28 -4.41
N PRO A 63 18.77 -40.96 -5.69
CA PRO A 63 18.28 -39.63 -6.01
C PRO A 63 17.19 -39.28 -5.00
N ALA A 64 17.34 -38.16 -4.29
CA ALA A 64 16.28 -37.64 -3.44
C ALA A 64 15.10 -37.40 -4.39
N THR A 65 14.22 -38.39 -4.51
CA THR A 65 13.10 -38.33 -5.42
C THR A 65 12.01 -37.57 -4.71
N PHE A 66 11.55 -36.48 -5.31
CA PHE A 66 10.37 -35.78 -4.85
C PHE A 66 9.17 -36.38 -5.59
N PHE A 67 8.27 -37.08 -4.89
CA PHE A 67 7.19 -37.89 -5.48
C PHE A 67 7.63 -38.93 -6.51
N GLY A 68 8.83 -39.51 -6.37
CA GLY A 68 9.37 -40.45 -7.36
C GLY A 68 10.00 -39.78 -8.60
N PHE A 69 9.97 -38.46 -8.70
CA PHE A 69 10.62 -37.69 -9.76
C PHE A 69 12.01 -37.18 -9.31
N PRO A 70 12.98 -37.02 -10.23
CA PRO A 70 14.25 -36.38 -9.92
C PRO A 70 14.05 -34.98 -9.35
N ASP A 71 14.79 -34.63 -8.30
CA ASP A 71 14.76 -33.28 -7.69
C ASP A 71 15.07 -32.18 -8.72
N VAL A 72 14.12 -31.25 -8.91
CA VAL A 72 14.15 -30.26 -9.98
C VAL A 72 15.26 -29.23 -9.76
N THR A 73 15.60 -28.92 -8.51
CA THR A 73 16.75 -28.06 -8.14
C THR A 73 18.09 -28.58 -8.64
N LYS A 74 18.20 -29.88 -8.89
CA LYS A 74 19.44 -30.55 -9.31
C LYS A 74 19.45 -30.89 -10.79
N ALA A 75 18.49 -30.38 -11.57
CA ALA A 75 18.35 -30.69 -13.00
C ALA A 75 19.60 -30.31 -13.81
N GLY A 76 20.11 -29.08 -13.63
CA GLY A 76 21.32 -28.59 -14.31
C GLY A 76 22.60 -29.38 -13.96
N LEU A 77 22.62 -30.04 -12.79
CA LEU A 77 23.74 -30.86 -12.33
C LEU A 77 23.70 -32.30 -12.86
N ARG A 78 22.49 -32.85 -13.06
CA ARG A 78 22.31 -34.29 -13.27
C ARG A 78 22.05 -34.67 -14.72
N GLY A 79 21.80 -33.71 -15.62
CA GLY A 79 21.71 -33.95 -17.06
C GLY A 79 20.76 -35.09 -17.41
N GLY A 80 19.47 -34.91 -17.11
CA GLY A 80 18.41 -35.87 -17.43
C GLY A 80 17.19 -35.16 -18.02
N SER A 81 16.61 -35.71 -19.09
CA SER A 81 15.27 -35.33 -19.51
C SER A 81 14.30 -35.70 -18.39
N MET A 82 13.64 -34.71 -17.80
CA MET A 82 12.60 -34.98 -16.80
C MET A 82 11.54 -35.94 -17.37
N TYR A 83 10.98 -36.82 -16.54
CA TYR A 83 9.76 -37.59 -16.85
C TYR A 83 8.50 -36.69 -16.87
N VAL A 84 8.62 -35.47 -17.41
CA VAL A 84 7.52 -34.50 -17.49
C VAL A 84 6.33 -35.07 -18.24
N GLU A 85 6.57 -35.92 -19.24
CA GLU A 85 5.53 -36.62 -20.00
C GLU A 85 4.66 -37.54 -19.13
N GLN A 86 5.14 -37.97 -17.96
CA GLN A 86 4.46 -38.87 -17.04
C GLN A 86 3.83 -38.15 -15.83
N MET A 87 4.10 -36.85 -15.66
CA MET A 87 3.54 -36.08 -14.53
C MET A 87 2.02 -35.98 -14.68
N ASP A 88 1.28 -36.31 -13.64
CA ASP A 88 -0.13 -35.97 -13.53
C ASP A 88 -0.29 -34.49 -13.12
N ALA A 89 -1.53 -34.00 -13.08
CA ALA A 89 -1.79 -32.59 -12.82
C ALA A 89 -1.37 -32.17 -11.40
N VAL A 90 -1.63 -33.02 -10.40
CA VAL A 90 -1.23 -32.78 -9.01
C VAL A 90 0.29 -32.68 -8.89
N THR A 91 1.03 -33.64 -9.45
CA THR A 91 2.50 -33.59 -9.42
C THR A 91 3.02 -32.34 -10.12
N LEU A 92 2.45 -31.99 -11.27
CA LEU A 92 2.85 -30.79 -11.99
C LEU A 92 2.63 -29.53 -11.14
N ALA A 93 1.46 -29.38 -10.51
CA ALA A 93 1.13 -28.25 -9.64
C ALA A 93 2.16 -28.10 -8.49
N VAL A 94 2.42 -29.19 -7.77
CA VAL A 94 3.36 -29.19 -6.63
C VAL A 94 4.79 -28.91 -7.10
N LEU A 95 5.23 -29.50 -8.21
CA LEU A 95 6.58 -29.27 -8.73
C LEU A 95 6.77 -27.84 -9.24
N THR A 96 5.77 -27.27 -9.93
CA THR A 96 5.84 -25.87 -10.37
C THR A 96 5.86 -24.91 -9.20
N ASP A 97 5.05 -25.15 -8.15
CA ASP A 97 5.03 -24.30 -6.95
C ASP A 97 6.36 -24.41 -6.18
N LYS A 98 6.93 -25.63 -6.08
CA LYS A 98 8.26 -25.84 -5.49
C LYS A 98 9.36 -25.08 -6.25
N CYS A 99 9.30 -25.07 -7.59
CA CYS A 99 10.27 -24.32 -8.40
C CYS A 99 10.19 -22.80 -8.14
N VAL A 100 8.98 -22.27 -7.91
CA VAL A 100 8.80 -20.87 -7.49
C VAL A 100 9.42 -20.64 -6.11
N GLN A 101 9.13 -21.51 -5.13
CA GLN A 101 9.62 -21.36 -3.76
C GLN A 101 11.16 -21.44 -3.65
N GLU A 102 11.80 -22.26 -4.50
CA GLU A 102 13.25 -22.47 -4.50
C GLU A 102 13.98 -21.61 -5.56
N ASP A 103 13.28 -20.66 -6.18
CA ASP A 103 13.82 -19.72 -7.17
C ASP A 103 14.54 -20.41 -8.35
N VAL A 104 13.94 -21.48 -8.88
CA VAL A 104 14.49 -22.27 -9.98
C VAL A 104 14.04 -21.71 -11.33
N TRP A 105 14.95 -21.06 -12.05
CA TRP A 105 14.68 -20.35 -13.32
C TRP A 105 15.25 -21.02 -14.59
N ASP A 106 15.29 -22.35 -14.65
CA ASP A 106 15.76 -23.05 -15.85
C ASP A 106 14.70 -23.00 -16.99
N PRO A 107 14.96 -22.32 -18.12
CA PRO A 107 14.00 -22.20 -19.21
C PRO A 107 13.58 -23.54 -19.81
N GLU A 108 14.48 -24.54 -19.84
CA GLU A 108 14.13 -25.86 -20.38
C GLU A 108 13.12 -26.60 -19.50
N VAL A 109 13.22 -26.40 -18.18
CA VAL A 109 12.30 -26.99 -17.21
C VAL A 109 10.91 -26.37 -17.38
N TRP A 110 10.84 -25.05 -17.40
CA TRP A 110 9.57 -24.32 -17.54
C TRP A 110 8.90 -24.51 -18.90
N MET A 111 9.66 -24.62 -20.01
CA MET A 111 9.11 -25.00 -21.31
C MET A 111 8.46 -26.39 -21.29
N LYS A 112 9.09 -27.37 -20.63
CA LYS A 112 8.54 -28.73 -20.51
C LYS A 112 7.29 -28.72 -19.62
N PHE A 113 7.30 -27.99 -18.51
CA PHE A 113 6.12 -27.81 -17.66
C PHE A 113 4.97 -27.15 -18.44
N CYS A 114 5.24 -26.09 -19.19
CA CYS A 114 4.25 -25.41 -20.04
C CYS A 114 3.62 -26.39 -21.05
N TRP A 115 4.46 -27.14 -21.78
CA TRP A 115 3.99 -28.14 -22.72
C TRP A 115 3.11 -29.21 -22.05
N ARG A 116 3.51 -29.71 -20.87
CA ARG A 116 2.74 -30.71 -20.13
C ARG A 116 1.43 -30.15 -19.59
N ALA A 117 1.45 -28.93 -19.06
CA ALA A 117 0.26 -28.23 -18.58
C ALA A 117 -0.78 -28.14 -19.71
N GLN A 118 -0.37 -27.76 -20.92
CA GLN A 118 -1.26 -27.70 -22.09
C GLN A 118 -1.90 -29.06 -22.40
N GLN A 119 -1.12 -30.16 -22.36
CA GLN A 119 -1.64 -31.51 -22.60
C GLN A 119 -2.64 -31.97 -21.53
N LEU A 120 -2.41 -31.58 -20.27
CA LEU A 120 -3.26 -31.98 -19.15
C LEU A 120 -4.53 -31.14 -19.01
N SER A 121 -4.52 -29.88 -19.46
CA SER A 121 -5.59 -28.88 -19.25
C SER A 121 -7.03 -29.42 -19.46
N SER A 122 -7.25 -30.25 -20.46
CA SER A 122 -8.57 -30.83 -20.78
C SER A 122 -9.09 -31.86 -19.77
N ARG A 123 -8.18 -32.49 -19.00
CA ARG A 123 -8.46 -33.59 -18.05
C ARG A 123 -8.27 -33.19 -16.59
N THR A 124 -7.70 -32.02 -16.34
CA THR A 124 -7.44 -31.52 -14.99
C THR A 124 -8.71 -31.03 -14.30
N GLN A 125 -8.78 -31.25 -12.99
CA GLN A 125 -9.85 -30.78 -12.10
C GLN A 125 -9.61 -29.33 -11.64
N GLU A 126 -10.61 -28.73 -11.02
CA GLU A 126 -10.65 -27.31 -10.69
C GLU A 126 -9.50 -26.85 -9.79
N PRO A 127 -9.19 -27.53 -8.66
CA PRO A 127 -8.11 -27.08 -7.77
C PRO A 127 -6.75 -27.12 -8.49
N ASP A 128 -6.45 -28.24 -9.15
CA ASP A 128 -5.20 -28.45 -9.87
C ASP A 128 -5.01 -27.43 -11.01
N LEU A 129 -6.09 -27.08 -11.72
CA LEU A 129 -6.05 -26.04 -12.76
C LEU A 129 -5.61 -24.69 -12.17
N CYS A 130 -6.17 -24.30 -11.01
CA CYS A 130 -5.85 -23.04 -10.35
C CYS A 130 -4.41 -23.00 -9.84
N TYR A 131 -3.95 -24.08 -9.18
CA TYR A 131 -2.59 -24.14 -8.65
C TYR A 131 -1.53 -24.12 -9.74
N ILE A 132 -1.74 -24.85 -10.85
CA ILE A 132 -0.83 -24.80 -11.99
C ILE A 132 -0.79 -23.38 -12.58
N PHE A 133 -1.96 -22.77 -12.82
CA PHE A 133 -2.04 -21.42 -13.37
C PHE A 133 -1.37 -20.38 -12.47
N ARG A 134 -1.63 -20.44 -11.16
CA ARG A 134 -0.99 -19.57 -10.16
C ARG A 134 0.52 -19.74 -10.14
N ALA A 135 1.04 -20.96 -10.23
CA ALA A 135 2.47 -21.20 -10.23
C ALA A 135 3.17 -20.54 -11.43
N PHE A 136 2.57 -20.64 -12.63
CA PHE A 136 3.09 -19.93 -13.81
C PHE A 136 3.00 -18.41 -13.68
N ALA A 137 1.91 -17.89 -13.10
CA ALA A 137 1.75 -16.46 -12.84
C ALA A 137 2.78 -15.93 -11.82
N ARG A 138 3.05 -16.68 -10.75
CA ARG A 138 4.07 -16.32 -9.73
C ARG A 138 5.50 -16.42 -10.26
N ALA A 139 5.78 -17.41 -11.11
CA ALA A 139 7.05 -17.54 -11.83
C ALA A 139 7.19 -16.54 -12.99
N ASP A 140 6.21 -15.67 -13.24
CA ASP A 140 6.15 -14.78 -14.41
C ASP A 140 6.51 -15.45 -15.76
N TRP A 141 6.24 -16.76 -15.88
CA TRP A 141 6.61 -17.55 -17.05
C TRP A 141 5.52 -17.44 -18.12
N PHE A 142 5.64 -16.44 -18.98
CA PHE A 142 4.60 -16.10 -19.95
C PHE A 142 4.71 -16.89 -21.26
N ASP A 143 3.65 -17.64 -21.57
CA ASP A 143 3.43 -18.29 -22.87
C ASP A 143 1.98 -18.04 -23.32
N GLN A 144 1.81 -17.45 -24.51
CA GLN A 144 0.49 -17.05 -25.03
C GLN A 144 -0.43 -18.25 -25.27
N ASN A 145 0.12 -19.41 -25.69
CA ASN A 145 -0.67 -20.60 -25.95
C ASN A 145 -1.12 -21.24 -24.63
N LEU A 146 -0.25 -21.24 -23.62
CA LEU A 146 -0.60 -21.66 -22.26
C LEU A 146 -1.71 -20.78 -21.69
N LEU A 147 -1.54 -19.46 -21.75
CA LEU A 147 -2.48 -18.49 -21.21
C LEU A 147 -3.87 -18.66 -21.84
N THR A 148 -3.95 -18.66 -23.16
CA THR A 148 -5.23 -18.80 -23.89
C THR A 148 -5.91 -20.15 -23.61
N THR A 149 -5.14 -21.25 -23.58
CA THR A 149 -5.67 -22.59 -23.27
C THR A 149 -6.21 -22.67 -21.85
N TYR A 150 -5.44 -22.18 -20.87
CA TYR A 150 -5.84 -22.22 -19.46
C TYR A 150 -6.99 -21.28 -19.17
N LEU A 151 -6.99 -20.04 -19.66
CA LEU A 151 -8.10 -19.12 -19.44
C LEU A 151 -9.41 -19.64 -20.03
N GLY A 152 -9.39 -20.19 -21.25
CA GLY A 152 -10.56 -20.82 -21.84
C GLY A 152 -11.08 -22.01 -21.03
N ARG A 153 -10.17 -22.81 -20.44
CA ARG A 153 -10.53 -23.94 -19.59
C ARG A 153 -11.06 -23.51 -18.23
N LEU A 154 -10.40 -22.56 -17.57
CA LEU A 154 -10.78 -21.98 -16.28
C LEU A 154 -12.18 -21.39 -16.40
N HIS A 155 -12.45 -20.60 -17.43
CA HIS A 155 -13.77 -20.01 -17.66
C HIS A 155 -14.87 -21.04 -17.86
N ARG A 156 -14.64 -22.08 -18.69
CA ARG A 156 -15.62 -23.15 -18.89
C ARG A 156 -15.95 -23.92 -17.61
N ARG A 157 -15.00 -23.99 -16.67
CA ARG A 157 -15.11 -24.77 -15.42
C ARG A 157 -15.45 -23.90 -14.21
N LEU A 158 -15.42 -22.57 -14.35
CA LEU A 158 -15.65 -21.61 -13.28
C LEU A 158 -16.90 -21.90 -12.43
N PRO A 159 -18.07 -22.31 -12.98
CA PRO A 159 -19.25 -22.61 -12.16
C PRO A 159 -19.06 -23.73 -11.12
N MET A 160 -17.99 -24.52 -11.25
CA MET A 160 -17.71 -25.69 -10.42
C MET A 160 -16.66 -25.38 -9.34
N PHE A 161 -16.07 -24.18 -9.39
CA PHE A 161 -15.05 -23.74 -8.46
C PHE A 161 -15.67 -23.45 -7.11
N GLN A 162 -14.97 -23.86 -6.06
CA GLN A 162 -15.24 -23.49 -4.68
C GLN A 162 -14.54 -22.17 -4.34
N LEU A 163 -14.89 -21.54 -3.22
CA LEU A 163 -14.26 -20.28 -2.81
C LEU A 163 -12.73 -20.37 -2.69
N PRO A 164 -12.12 -21.46 -2.14
CA PRO A 164 -10.67 -21.60 -2.13
C PRO A 164 -10.05 -21.65 -3.53
N ASP A 165 -10.71 -22.29 -4.50
CA ASP A 165 -10.22 -22.35 -5.88
C ASP A 165 -10.23 -20.96 -6.52
N VAL A 166 -11.30 -20.19 -6.30
CA VAL A 166 -11.40 -18.81 -6.76
C VAL A 166 -10.33 -17.94 -6.11
N THR A 167 -10.03 -18.15 -4.83
CA THR A 167 -8.95 -17.43 -4.13
C THR A 167 -7.60 -17.65 -4.80
N VAL A 168 -7.23 -18.90 -5.08
CA VAL A 168 -5.98 -19.26 -5.78
C VAL A 168 -5.94 -18.64 -7.18
N LEU A 169 -7.09 -18.57 -7.86
CA LEU A 169 -7.21 -17.91 -9.16
C LEU A 169 -7.01 -16.38 -9.06
N LEU A 170 -7.58 -15.73 -8.04
CA LEU A 170 -7.39 -14.28 -7.79
C LEU A 170 -5.92 -13.96 -7.48
N GLU A 171 -5.23 -14.81 -6.71
CA GLU A 171 -3.78 -14.69 -6.49
C GLU A 171 -2.98 -14.75 -7.80
N ALA A 172 -3.42 -15.55 -8.78
CA ALA A 172 -2.77 -15.60 -10.08
C ALA A 172 -2.97 -14.30 -10.87
N PHE A 173 -4.17 -13.69 -10.78
CA PHE A 173 -4.48 -12.40 -11.41
C PHE A 173 -3.79 -11.20 -10.75
N ALA A 174 -3.14 -11.38 -9.60
CA ALA A 174 -2.25 -10.36 -9.04
C ALA A 174 -1.14 -9.98 -10.05
N ASN A 175 -0.63 -10.93 -10.84
CA ASN A 175 0.33 -10.63 -11.91
C ASN A 175 -0.37 -9.95 -13.12
N PRO A 176 -0.03 -8.70 -13.48
CA PRO A 176 -0.64 -7.97 -14.59
C PRO A 176 -0.53 -8.68 -15.95
N ARG A 177 0.52 -9.46 -16.20
CA ARG A 177 0.72 -10.18 -17.48
C ARG A 177 -0.26 -11.34 -17.68
N PHE A 178 -0.78 -11.89 -16.57
CA PHE A 178 -1.77 -12.97 -16.57
C PHE A 178 -3.19 -12.45 -16.32
N ARG A 179 -3.32 -11.16 -16.01
CA ARG A 179 -4.58 -10.48 -15.72
C ARG A 179 -5.30 -10.12 -17.02
N GLN A 180 -6.44 -10.77 -17.26
CA GLN A 180 -7.37 -10.41 -18.34
C GLN A 180 -8.66 -9.90 -17.71
N GLY A 181 -9.04 -8.65 -17.99
CA GLY A 181 -10.13 -7.95 -17.32
C GLY A 181 -11.46 -8.73 -17.32
N GLU A 182 -11.86 -9.26 -18.47
CA GLU A 182 -13.09 -10.06 -18.63
C GLU A 182 -13.10 -11.31 -17.74
N TYR A 183 -11.97 -12.00 -17.61
CA TYR A 183 -11.87 -13.22 -16.81
C TYR A 183 -11.79 -12.92 -15.31
N LEU A 184 -11.13 -11.82 -14.94
CA LEU A 184 -11.11 -11.32 -13.57
C LEU A 184 -12.53 -10.94 -13.12
N GLN A 185 -13.25 -10.14 -13.92
CA GLN A 185 -14.63 -9.75 -13.65
C GLN A 185 -15.55 -10.96 -13.46
N ARG A 186 -15.46 -11.95 -14.34
CA ARG A 186 -16.24 -13.20 -14.20
C ARG A 186 -15.89 -13.97 -12.92
N SER A 187 -14.62 -13.99 -12.54
CA SER A 187 -14.16 -14.64 -11.31
C SER A 187 -14.67 -13.92 -10.06
N LEU A 188 -14.65 -12.57 -10.07
CA LEU A 188 -15.22 -11.74 -9.01
C LEU A 188 -16.75 -11.91 -8.91
N THR A 189 -17.44 -11.99 -10.03
CA THR A 189 -18.89 -12.26 -10.09
C THR A 189 -19.20 -13.64 -9.49
N HIS A 190 -18.45 -14.68 -9.87
CA HIS A 190 -18.62 -16.02 -9.31
C HIS A 190 -18.33 -16.06 -7.80
N MET A 191 -17.27 -15.38 -7.36
CA MET A 191 -16.97 -15.21 -5.93
C MET A 191 -18.15 -14.58 -5.17
N ALA A 192 -18.73 -13.50 -5.69
CA ALA A 192 -19.88 -12.85 -5.09
C ALA A 192 -21.10 -13.78 -4.99
N LEU A 193 -21.38 -14.57 -6.04
CA LEU A 193 -22.45 -15.57 -6.02
C LEU A 193 -22.22 -16.67 -4.96
N LEU A 194 -20.96 -17.13 -4.81
CA LEU A 194 -20.62 -18.10 -3.77
C LEU A 194 -20.85 -17.52 -2.38
N LEU A 195 -20.42 -16.28 -2.13
CA LEU A 195 -20.60 -15.61 -0.82
C LEU A 195 -22.07 -15.31 -0.50
N GLN A 196 -22.92 -15.06 -1.50
CA GLN A 196 -24.34 -14.76 -1.30
C GLN A 196 -25.19 -16.01 -1.08
N HIS A 197 -24.84 -17.13 -1.72
CA HIS A 197 -25.70 -18.32 -1.76
C HIS A 197 -25.15 -19.50 -0.96
N ARG A 198 -23.92 -19.42 -0.46
CA ARG A 198 -23.31 -20.49 0.31
C ARG A 198 -22.73 -19.97 1.60
N ASP A 199 -22.90 -20.78 2.65
CA ASP A 199 -22.43 -20.48 4.00
C ASP A 199 -21.51 -21.58 4.53
N ASP A 200 -20.78 -22.27 3.65
CA ASP A 200 -19.89 -23.38 4.01
C ASP A 200 -18.40 -23.00 4.00
N ALA A 201 -18.06 -21.76 3.67
CA ALA A 201 -16.70 -21.25 3.71
C ALA A 201 -16.19 -21.12 5.16
N SER A 202 -14.97 -21.61 5.39
CA SER A 202 -14.28 -21.42 6.66
C SER A 202 -13.83 -19.97 6.83
N VAL A 203 -13.64 -19.54 8.08
CA VAL A 203 -13.14 -18.19 8.40
C VAL A 203 -11.75 -17.96 7.79
N GLU A 204 -10.94 -19.02 7.73
CA GLU A 204 -9.61 -18.99 7.10
C GLU A 204 -9.69 -18.73 5.58
N ASP A 205 -10.62 -19.39 4.88
CA ASP A 205 -10.79 -19.22 3.44
C ASP A 205 -11.30 -17.82 3.10
N LEU A 206 -12.24 -17.28 3.90
CA LEU A 206 -12.73 -15.91 3.76
C LEU A 206 -11.61 -14.88 3.97
N ALA A 207 -10.73 -15.09 4.95
CA ALA A 207 -9.58 -14.24 5.19
C ALA A 207 -8.57 -14.30 4.03
N LYS A 208 -8.23 -15.50 3.54
CA LYS A 208 -7.35 -15.67 2.37
C LYS A 208 -7.93 -15.01 1.12
N THR A 209 -9.24 -15.12 0.90
CA THR A 209 -9.93 -14.45 -0.21
C THR A 209 -9.75 -12.93 -0.12
N SER A 210 -9.93 -12.36 1.07
CA SER A 210 -9.75 -10.92 1.31
C SER A 210 -8.32 -10.47 1.00
N MET A 211 -7.33 -11.28 1.37
CA MET A 211 -5.92 -11.02 1.07
C MET A 211 -5.62 -11.07 -0.44
N ALA A 212 -6.16 -12.06 -1.16
CA ALA A 212 -5.98 -12.16 -2.60
C ALA A 212 -6.56 -10.94 -3.34
N LEU A 213 -7.68 -10.38 -2.86
CA LEU A 213 -8.28 -9.17 -3.41
C LEU A 213 -7.44 -7.92 -3.16
N ARG A 214 -6.69 -7.83 -2.06
CA ARG A 214 -5.75 -6.73 -1.81
C ARG A 214 -4.65 -6.68 -2.88
N ASP A 215 -4.10 -7.85 -3.22
CA ASP A 215 -2.96 -7.96 -4.13
C ASP A 215 -3.35 -7.67 -5.60
N LEU A 216 -4.63 -7.39 -5.88
CA LEU A 216 -5.10 -6.93 -7.18
C LEU A 216 -4.82 -5.44 -7.44
N LEU A 217 -4.49 -4.63 -6.45
CA LEU A 217 -4.20 -3.20 -6.64
C LEU A 217 -2.95 -2.98 -7.53
N PRO A 218 -2.94 -1.95 -8.41
CA PRO A 218 -4.05 -1.08 -8.81
C PRO A 218 -4.97 -1.73 -9.87
N GLN A 219 -6.22 -1.25 -9.96
CA GLN A 219 -7.21 -1.69 -10.96
C GLN A 219 -7.93 -0.49 -11.61
N PRO A 220 -8.39 -0.63 -12.87
CA PRO A 220 -9.35 0.31 -13.48
C PRO A 220 -10.63 0.44 -12.63
N GLU A 221 -11.27 1.61 -12.67
CA GLU A 221 -12.42 1.92 -11.79
C GLU A 221 -13.57 0.90 -11.92
N GLU A 222 -13.85 0.40 -13.13
CA GLU A 222 -14.87 -0.62 -13.37
C GLU A 222 -14.64 -1.90 -12.54
N LEU A 223 -13.40 -2.40 -12.52
CA LEU A 223 -13.02 -3.58 -11.74
C LEU A 223 -12.88 -3.26 -10.25
N ALA A 224 -12.46 -2.03 -9.91
CA ALA A 224 -12.36 -1.58 -8.54
C ALA A 224 -13.72 -1.59 -7.83
N VAL A 225 -14.82 -1.30 -8.54
CA VAL A 225 -16.19 -1.40 -8.00
C VAL A 225 -16.54 -2.84 -7.66
N GLU A 226 -16.22 -3.80 -8.52
CA GLU A 226 -16.50 -5.23 -8.27
C GLU A 226 -15.69 -5.80 -7.12
N VAL A 227 -14.40 -5.44 -7.02
CA VAL A 227 -13.55 -5.85 -5.89
C VAL A 227 -14.09 -5.27 -4.58
N ARG A 228 -14.48 -4.00 -4.58
CA ARG A 228 -15.10 -3.34 -3.40
C ARG A 228 -16.40 -4.03 -2.97
N ALA A 229 -17.27 -4.37 -3.93
CA ALA A 229 -18.50 -5.12 -3.65
C ALA A 229 -18.20 -6.53 -3.09
N GLY A 230 -17.21 -7.24 -3.65
CA GLY A 230 -16.78 -8.54 -3.15
C GLY A 230 -16.23 -8.49 -1.72
N LEU A 231 -15.41 -7.49 -1.41
CA LEU A 231 -14.89 -7.25 -0.06
C LEU A 231 -16.00 -6.87 0.94
N GLN A 232 -17.03 -6.16 0.51
CA GLN A 232 -18.20 -5.87 1.36
C GLN A 232 -18.94 -7.15 1.74
N LEU A 233 -19.19 -8.04 0.77
CA LEU A 233 -19.80 -9.35 1.03
C LEU A 233 -18.91 -10.23 1.93
N LEU A 234 -17.59 -10.19 1.74
CA LEU A 234 -16.65 -10.88 2.63
C LEU A 234 -16.71 -10.32 4.05
N ALA A 235 -16.84 -9.01 4.20
CA ALA A 235 -16.96 -8.38 5.52
C ALA A 235 -18.24 -8.82 6.23
N GLU A 236 -19.36 -8.85 5.52
CA GLU A 236 -20.64 -9.36 6.02
C GLU A 236 -20.56 -10.83 6.42
N ALA A 237 -19.98 -11.68 5.56
CA ALA A 237 -19.78 -13.10 5.85
C ALA A 237 -18.89 -13.32 7.09
N LEU A 238 -17.78 -12.59 7.21
CA LEU A 238 -16.88 -12.68 8.37
C LEU A 238 -17.55 -12.24 9.68
N LEU A 239 -18.38 -11.20 9.65
CA LEU A 239 -19.11 -10.73 10.83
C LEU A 239 -20.13 -11.75 11.37
N LEU A 240 -20.56 -12.70 10.54
CA LEU A 240 -21.45 -13.79 10.95
C LEU A 240 -20.71 -15.00 11.55
N ARG A 241 -19.38 -14.94 11.68
CA ARG A 241 -18.54 -16.04 12.17
C ARG A 241 -17.83 -15.73 13.49
N GLU A 242 -17.33 -16.79 14.12
CA GLU A 242 -16.45 -16.69 15.28
C GLU A 242 -15.04 -16.24 14.82
N LEU A 243 -14.76 -14.95 14.98
CA LEU A 243 -13.47 -14.36 14.58
C LEU A 243 -12.30 -14.78 15.48
N SER A 244 -12.57 -15.45 16.60
CA SER A 244 -11.54 -15.98 17.51
C SER A 244 -10.64 -17.03 16.86
N ASP A 245 -11.13 -17.69 15.81
CA ASP A 245 -10.40 -18.71 15.06
C ASP A 245 -9.36 -18.13 14.10
N LEU A 246 -9.43 -16.82 13.82
CA LEU A 246 -8.42 -16.15 12.99
C LEU A 246 -7.12 -15.99 13.74
N SER A 247 -6.03 -16.36 13.07
CA SER A 247 -4.70 -15.98 13.55
C SER A 247 -4.54 -14.45 13.55
N PRO A 248 -3.76 -13.87 14.48
CA PRO A 248 -3.52 -12.43 14.51
C PRO A 248 -3.01 -11.86 13.17
N THR A 249 -2.13 -12.58 12.48
CA THR A 249 -1.62 -12.21 11.15
C THR A 249 -2.75 -12.12 10.10
N GLN A 250 -3.66 -13.10 10.08
CA GLN A 250 -4.80 -13.06 9.15
C GLN A 250 -5.75 -11.91 9.46
N ALA A 251 -6.06 -11.67 10.74
CA ALA A 251 -6.89 -10.54 11.15
C ALA A 251 -6.28 -9.20 10.71
N ILE A 252 -4.97 -9.01 10.89
CA ILE A 252 -4.23 -7.84 10.42
C ILE A 252 -4.35 -7.68 8.91
N HIS A 253 -4.14 -8.75 8.15
CA HIS A 253 -4.21 -8.66 6.69
C HIS A 253 -5.62 -8.42 6.18
N VAL A 254 -6.67 -8.95 6.81
CA VAL A 254 -8.06 -8.63 6.49
C VAL A 254 -8.33 -7.14 6.71
N MET A 255 -7.94 -6.60 7.88
CA MET A 255 -8.07 -5.17 8.16
C MET A 255 -7.31 -4.32 7.11
N HIS A 256 -6.09 -4.71 6.78
CA HIS A 256 -5.28 -4.01 5.79
C HIS A 256 -5.92 -4.05 4.40
N SER A 257 -6.51 -5.17 4.00
CA SER A 257 -7.20 -5.32 2.72
C SER A 257 -8.40 -4.38 2.61
N MET A 258 -9.26 -4.35 3.64
CA MET A 258 -10.43 -3.46 3.68
C MET A 258 -10.01 -1.98 3.65
N ALA A 259 -8.96 -1.63 4.41
CA ALA A 259 -8.48 -0.26 4.49
C ALA A 259 -7.81 0.21 3.20
N SER A 260 -7.03 -0.66 2.54
CA SER A 260 -6.34 -0.34 1.28
C SER A 260 -7.30 -0.08 0.12
N TRP A 261 -8.45 -0.75 0.12
CA TRP A 261 -9.53 -0.51 -0.85
C TRP A 261 -10.47 0.65 -0.44
N GLY A 262 -10.17 1.37 0.64
CA GLY A 262 -10.93 2.54 1.07
C GLY A 262 -12.33 2.25 1.61
N LEU A 263 -12.65 0.99 1.93
CA LEU A 263 -13.98 0.55 2.37
C LEU A 263 -14.31 0.91 3.81
N VAL A 264 -13.29 1.17 4.62
CA VAL A 264 -13.47 1.51 6.05
C VAL A 264 -13.76 3.00 6.21
N ASN A 265 -13.35 3.84 5.25
CA ASN A 265 -13.58 5.28 5.30
C ASN A 265 -14.97 5.64 4.79
N SER A 266 -15.75 6.31 5.65
CA SER A 266 -17.15 6.70 5.43
C SER A 266 -17.47 7.63 4.24
N GLU A 267 -16.50 7.96 3.38
CA GLU A 267 -16.73 8.81 2.20
C GLU A 267 -17.30 8.04 1.02
N HIS A 268 -17.01 6.74 0.93
CA HIS A 268 -17.64 5.86 -0.05
C HIS A 268 -18.94 5.33 0.55
N ALA A 269 -19.98 6.17 0.54
CA ALA A 269 -21.31 5.86 1.04
C ALA A 269 -21.98 4.73 0.24
N GLN A 270 -21.55 3.49 0.46
CA GLN A 270 -22.35 2.31 0.19
C GLN A 270 -23.20 1.98 1.42
N SER A 271 -24.31 1.26 1.23
CA SER A 271 -25.38 1.07 2.20
C SER A 271 -25.02 0.26 3.46
N SER A 272 -23.88 -0.45 3.47
CA SER A 272 -23.49 -1.35 4.55
C SER A 272 -22.16 -0.91 5.17
N ASN A 273 -22.19 -0.68 6.49
CA ASN A 273 -21.03 -0.35 7.32
C ASN A 273 -20.20 -1.60 7.70
N ALA A 274 -20.51 -2.77 7.14
CA ALA A 274 -19.89 -4.03 7.51
C ALA A 274 -18.35 -4.03 7.48
N PRO A 275 -17.66 -3.45 6.47
CA PRO A 275 -16.19 -3.39 6.49
C PRO A 275 -15.63 -2.61 7.69
N ALA A 276 -16.29 -1.52 8.08
CA ALA A 276 -15.88 -0.71 9.22
C ALA A 276 -16.15 -1.43 10.55
N ASP A 277 -17.33 -2.03 10.68
CA ASP A 277 -17.71 -2.82 11.86
C ASP A 277 -16.80 -4.04 12.04
N LEU A 278 -16.44 -4.71 10.95
CA LEU A 278 -15.47 -5.81 10.94
C LEU A 278 -14.09 -5.32 11.41
N CYS A 279 -13.57 -4.23 10.85
CA CYS A 279 -12.26 -3.70 11.26
C CYS A 279 -12.23 -3.30 12.74
N TRP A 280 -13.31 -2.74 13.27
CA TRP A 280 -13.44 -2.46 14.70
C TRP A 280 -13.49 -3.73 15.56
N THR A 281 -14.21 -4.75 15.10
CA THR A 281 -14.30 -6.03 15.80
C THR A 281 -12.96 -6.75 15.80
N LEU A 282 -12.27 -6.81 14.66
CA LEU A 282 -10.92 -7.38 14.56
C LEU A 282 -9.89 -6.61 15.39
N ALA A 283 -9.97 -5.27 15.43
CA ALA A 283 -9.10 -4.48 16.31
C ALA A 283 -9.28 -4.85 17.79
N ARG A 284 -10.52 -5.11 18.23
CA ARG A 284 -10.80 -5.59 19.59
C ARG A 284 -10.27 -7.00 19.82
N GLU A 285 -10.45 -7.90 18.87
CA GLU A 285 -9.93 -9.28 18.95
C GLU A 285 -8.40 -9.36 18.97
N LEU A 286 -7.73 -8.40 18.34
CA LEU A 286 -6.28 -8.29 18.33
C LEU A 286 -5.71 -7.78 19.67
N LYS A 287 -6.52 -7.12 20.51
CA LYS A 287 -6.09 -6.61 21.82
C LYS A 287 -5.54 -7.74 22.68
N GLY A 288 -4.31 -7.59 23.17
CA GLY A 288 -3.60 -8.64 23.92
C GLY A 288 -2.93 -9.73 23.07
N LYS A 289 -3.23 -9.81 21.76
CA LYS A 289 -2.64 -10.77 20.81
C LYS A 289 -1.59 -10.13 19.88
N ILE A 290 -1.46 -8.79 19.87
CA ILE A 290 -0.52 -8.06 18.98
C ILE A 290 0.93 -8.51 19.17
N ARG A 291 1.31 -8.81 20.41
CA ARG A 291 2.66 -9.31 20.72
C ARG A 291 2.98 -10.64 20.03
N GLU A 292 2.00 -11.51 19.86
CA GLU A 292 2.17 -12.79 19.17
C GLU A 292 2.37 -12.57 17.67
N ALA A 293 1.58 -11.66 17.07
CA ALA A 293 1.75 -11.24 15.68
C ALA A 293 3.17 -10.71 15.43
N GLY A 294 3.65 -9.78 16.28
CA GLY A 294 4.99 -9.20 16.14
C GLY A 294 6.13 -10.20 16.28
N ARG A 295 5.96 -11.26 17.08
CA ARG A 295 6.93 -12.35 17.17
C ARG A 295 7.00 -13.14 15.87
N ALA A 296 5.84 -13.46 15.28
CA ALA A 296 5.76 -14.17 14.01
C ALA A 296 6.34 -13.33 12.86
N SER A 297 5.89 -12.09 12.72
CA SER A 297 6.29 -11.16 11.66
C SER A 297 6.23 -9.72 12.19
N ALA A 298 7.37 -9.04 12.22
CA ALA A 298 7.43 -7.63 12.59
C ALA A 298 6.70 -6.76 11.54
N GLU A 299 6.72 -7.17 10.27
CA GLU A 299 6.05 -6.46 9.17
C GLU A 299 4.54 -6.39 9.35
N ASP A 300 3.93 -7.40 9.99
CA ASP A 300 2.50 -7.40 10.29
C ASP A 300 2.13 -6.26 11.23
N LEU A 301 3.03 -5.87 12.15
CA LEU A 301 2.79 -4.71 13.02
C LEU A 301 2.75 -3.40 12.22
N ALA A 302 3.64 -3.25 11.24
CA ALA A 302 3.64 -2.09 10.35
C ALA A 302 2.38 -2.07 9.47
N ALA A 303 1.97 -3.23 8.96
CA ALA A 303 0.72 -3.38 8.20
C ALA A 303 -0.52 -3.06 9.04
N LEU A 304 -0.58 -3.50 10.31
CA LEU A 304 -1.66 -3.15 11.22
C LEU A 304 -1.70 -1.64 11.48
N ALA A 305 -0.54 -1.01 11.73
CA ALA A 305 -0.46 0.42 11.95
C ALA A 305 -1.01 1.20 10.74
N MET A 306 -0.64 0.76 9.53
CA MET A 306 -1.13 1.36 8.29
C MET A 306 -2.62 1.09 8.07
N ALA A 307 -3.10 -0.12 8.34
CA ALA A 307 -4.52 -0.47 8.22
C ALA A 307 -5.40 0.38 9.15
N MET A 308 -4.98 0.53 10.41
CA MET A 308 -5.69 1.40 11.36
C MET A 308 -5.69 2.85 10.88
N ASN A 309 -4.59 3.33 10.29
CA ASN A 309 -4.47 4.71 9.80
C ASN A 309 -5.37 4.94 8.57
N LEU A 310 -5.24 4.07 7.56
CA LEU A 310 -6.01 4.14 6.33
C LEU A 310 -7.51 3.99 6.59
N GLY A 311 -7.91 3.10 7.51
CA GLY A 311 -9.32 2.91 7.86
C GLY A 311 -9.85 3.83 8.97
N ALA A 312 -9.06 4.80 9.42
CA ALA A 312 -9.43 5.69 10.53
C ALA A 312 -9.93 4.96 11.80
N VAL A 313 -9.43 3.75 12.07
CA VAL A 313 -9.81 2.93 13.23
C VAL A 313 -9.08 3.45 14.47
N ARG A 314 -9.72 4.36 15.20
CA ARG A 314 -9.15 5.04 16.39
C ARG A 314 -9.37 4.26 17.69
N HIS A 315 -8.74 3.09 17.82
CA HIS A 315 -8.75 2.32 19.06
C HIS A 315 -7.49 2.59 19.89
N GLU A 316 -7.57 3.50 20.86
CA GLU A 316 -6.41 4.01 21.62
C GLU A 316 -5.62 2.90 22.33
N GLU A 317 -6.28 1.97 23.01
CA GLU A 317 -5.57 0.91 23.75
C GLU A 317 -4.80 -0.05 22.82
N VAL A 318 -5.40 -0.45 21.70
CA VAL A 318 -4.79 -1.28 20.66
C VAL A 318 -3.62 -0.55 20.04
N TRP A 319 -3.76 0.76 19.77
CA TRP A 319 -2.68 1.59 19.25
C TRP A 319 -1.52 1.71 20.23
N GLN A 320 -1.78 1.89 21.53
CA GLN A 320 -0.74 1.95 22.56
C GLN A 320 0.03 0.62 22.68
N GLU A 321 -0.69 -0.50 22.66
CA GLU A 321 -0.07 -1.83 22.61
C GLU A 321 0.76 -2.02 21.34
N LEU A 322 0.23 -1.64 20.18
CA LEU A 322 0.91 -1.72 18.90
C LEU A 322 2.18 -0.86 18.86
N ALA A 323 2.10 0.40 19.27
CA ALA A 323 3.25 1.31 19.29
C ALA A 323 4.38 0.78 20.20
N LYS A 324 4.01 0.19 21.35
CA LYS A 324 4.98 -0.45 22.25
C LYS A 324 5.64 -1.67 21.61
N ASN A 325 4.88 -2.53 20.93
CA ASN A 325 5.44 -3.70 20.24
C ASN A 325 6.29 -3.30 19.03
N LEU A 326 5.88 -2.29 18.26
CA LEU A 326 6.68 -1.71 17.18
C LEU A 326 8.01 -1.14 17.70
N GLU A 327 8.01 -0.44 18.85
CA GLU A 327 9.25 0.06 19.47
C GLU A 327 10.22 -1.09 19.81
N LEU A 328 9.71 -2.24 20.28
CA LEU A 328 10.50 -3.42 20.64
C LEU A 328 11.03 -4.16 19.39
N GLU A 329 10.17 -4.37 18.40
CA GLU A 329 10.48 -5.16 17.19
C GLU A 329 11.09 -4.32 16.05
N MET A 330 11.30 -3.01 16.25
CA MET A 330 11.81 -2.07 15.24
C MET A 330 13.07 -2.56 14.52
N HIS A 331 13.96 -3.23 15.25
CA HIS A 331 15.23 -3.75 14.72
C HIS A 331 15.06 -4.88 13.69
N ARG A 332 13.90 -5.55 13.65
CA ARG A 332 13.56 -6.61 12.69
C ARG A 332 12.85 -6.10 11.44
N LEU A 333 12.36 -4.85 11.46
CA LEU A 333 11.66 -4.26 10.32
C LEU A 333 12.62 -3.98 9.15
N SER A 334 12.11 -4.15 7.94
CA SER A 334 12.71 -3.65 6.71
C SER A 334 12.61 -2.12 6.64
N GLY A 335 13.35 -1.49 5.71
CA GLY A 335 13.23 -0.03 5.48
C GLY A 335 11.80 0.41 5.15
N SER A 336 11.08 -0.36 4.31
CA SER A 336 9.66 -0.16 4.01
C SER A 336 8.77 -0.31 5.26
N GLY A 337 9.00 -1.36 6.06
CA GLY A 337 8.28 -1.58 7.31
C GLY A 337 8.44 -0.43 8.30
N VAL A 338 9.67 0.09 8.46
CA VAL A 338 9.94 1.26 9.31
C VAL A 338 9.26 2.51 8.76
N ALA A 339 9.38 2.78 7.46
CA ALA A 339 8.73 3.93 6.81
C ALA A 339 7.21 3.93 7.01
N THR A 340 6.59 2.78 6.83
CA THR A 340 5.16 2.55 7.04
C THR A 340 4.77 2.78 8.50
N ALA A 341 5.54 2.21 9.44
CA ALA A 341 5.29 2.36 10.87
C ALA A 341 5.39 3.82 11.34
N VAL A 342 6.44 4.56 10.93
CA VAL A 342 6.60 5.98 11.33
C VAL A 342 5.55 6.86 10.67
N TYR A 343 5.18 6.58 9.42
CA TYR A 343 4.13 7.32 8.73
C TYR A 343 2.78 7.16 9.43
N ALA A 344 2.37 5.92 9.70
CA ALA A 344 1.16 5.63 10.44
C ALA A 344 1.19 6.25 11.84
N ALA A 345 2.31 6.13 12.57
CA ALA A 345 2.45 6.69 13.90
C ALA A 345 2.30 8.21 13.92
N SER A 346 2.84 8.90 12.92
CA SER A 346 2.69 10.35 12.78
C SER A 346 1.24 10.76 12.56
N ARG A 347 0.49 9.99 11.74
CA ARG A 347 -0.93 10.24 11.43
C ARG A 347 -1.83 9.98 12.63
N PHE A 348 -1.51 8.97 13.44
CA PHE A 348 -2.15 8.73 14.74
C PHE A 348 -1.79 9.75 15.81
N GLY A 349 -0.84 10.66 15.53
CA GLY A 349 -0.41 11.67 16.49
C GLY A 349 0.47 11.11 17.61
N HIS A 350 1.12 9.95 17.39
CA HIS A 350 2.08 9.39 18.32
C HIS A 350 3.33 10.28 18.44
N ARG A 351 3.73 10.62 19.67
CA ARG A 351 4.79 11.61 19.96
C ARG A 351 5.92 11.07 20.85
N ASN A 352 6.03 9.75 21.03
CA ASN A 352 7.12 9.20 21.83
C ASN A 352 8.46 9.38 21.11
N VAL A 353 9.38 10.15 21.70
CA VAL A 353 10.69 10.45 21.11
C VAL A 353 11.52 9.18 20.88
N LYS A 354 11.48 8.21 21.82
CA LYS A 354 12.26 6.97 21.72
C LYS A 354 11.87 6.13 20.51
N PHE A 355 10.58 6.10 20.18
CA PHE A 355 10.07 5.41 19.00
C PHE A 355 10.72 5.95 17.73
N TYR A 356 10.71 7.27 17.54
CA TYR A 356 11.30 7.91 16.35
C TYR A 356 12.83 7.83 16.33
N GLU A 357 13.51 7.86 17.48
CA GLU A 357 14.96 7.66 17.55
C GLU A 357 15.37 6.23 17.16
N ASN A 358 14.61 5.22 17.59
CA ASN A 358 14.86 3.82 17.19
C ASN A 358 14.59 3.61 15.70
N ALA A 359 13.50 4.21 15.18
CA ALA A 359 13.21 4.17 13.75
C ALA A 359 14.33 4.83 12.93
N LEU A 360 14.81 6.01 13.34
CA LEU A 360 15.91 6.70 12.67
C LEU A 360 17.20 5.87 12.68
N ARG A 361 17.51 5.21 13.80
CA ARG A 361 18.67 4.30 13.88
C ARG A 361 18.56 3.17 12.85
N ARG A 362 17.38 2.53 12.76
CA ARG A 362 17.15 1.43 11.82
C ARG A 362 17.20 1.88 10.36
N LEU A 363 16.65 3.07 10.05
CA LEU A 363 16.76 3.66 8.71
C LEU A 363 18.20 3.97 8.33
N GLY A 364 19.09 4.25 9.29
CA GLY A 364 20.52 4.38 9.02
C GLY A 364 21.15 3.13 8.38
N GLU A 365 20.58 1.95 8.60
CA GLU A 365 21.05 0.67 8.06
C GLU A 365 20.31 0.26 6.78
N GLU A 366 19.02 0.57 6.69
CA GLU A 366 18.14 0.10 5.60
C GLU A 366 17.86 1.14 4.51
N ALA A 367 18.22 2.42 4.72
CA ALA A 367 17.95 3.50 3.76
C ALA A 367 18.37 3.20 2.31
N PRO A 368 19.54 2.59 2.03
CA PRO A 368 19.95 2.31 0.65
C PRO A 368 19.01 1.37 -0.13
N LYS A 369 18.17 0.60 0.56
CA LYS A 369 17.23 -0.36 -0.04
C LYS A 369 15.81 0.20 -0.20
N MET A 370 15.57 1.43 0.27
CA MET A 370 14.25 2.04 0.26
C MET A 370 13.86 2.50 -1.14
N SER A 371 12.59 2.29 -1.48
CA SER A 371 11.98 2.85 -2.68
C SER A 371 11.68 4.35 -2.50
N PRO A 372 11.44 5.09 -3.60
CA PRO A 372 10.98 6.49 -3.54
C PRO A 372 9.75 6.69 -2.64
N LEU A 373 8.78 5.78 -2.74
CA LEU A 373 7.55 5.81 -1.93
C LEU A 373 7.84 5.58 -0.44
N ASP A 374 8.76 4.67 -0.11
CA ASP A 374 9.19 4.46 1.28
C ASP A 374 9.89 5.71 1.83
N CYS A 375 10.72 6.37 1.02
CA CYS A 375 11.36 7.63 1.40
C CYS A 375 10.33 8.73 1.67
N ALA A 376 9.30 8.88 0.82
CA ALA A 376 8.21 9.83 1.03
C ALA A 376 7.40 9.53 2.31
N ARG A 377 7.07 8.25 2.55
CA ARG A 377 6.39 7.81 3.79
C ARG A 377 7.23 8.12 5.03
N ALA A 378 8.52 7.78 5.01
CA ALA A 378 9.43 8.06 6.10
C ALA A 378 9.55 9.57 6.38
N ALA A 379 9.72 10.39 5.33
CA ALA A 379 9.77 11.84 5.45
C ALA A 379 8.48 12.39 6.09
N GLY A 380 7.31 11.95 5.65
CA GLY A 380 6.02 12.29 6.28
C GLY A 380 5.92 11.88 7.74
N GLY A 381 6.48 10.71 8.07
CA GLY A 381 6.55 10.19 9.43
C GLY A 381 7.36 11.06 10.40
N PHE A 382 8.51 11.61 9.95
CA PHE A 382 9.36 12.45 10.80
C PHE A 382 8.99 13.93 10.79
N LEU A 383 8.59 14.48 9.63
CA LEU A 383 8.33 15.91 9.48
C LEU A 383 7.09 16.37 10.24
N ARG A 384 6.02 15.57 10.22
CA ARG A 384 4.74 15.92 10.85
C ARG A 384 4.80 16.07 12.37
N PRO A 385 5.39 15.13 13.15
CA PRO A 385 5.55 15.34 14.59
C PRO A 385 6.62 16.40 14.89
N GLY A 386 7.54 16.66 13.95
CA GLY A 386 8.69 17.55 14.13
C GLY A 386 9.74 17.01 15.11
N ILE A 387 9.57 15.77 15.56
CA ILE A 387 10.47 15.08 16.48
C ILE A 387 11.59 14.48 15.64
N VAL A 388 12.83 14.90 15.92
CA VAL A 388 14.04 14.48 15.18
C VAL A 388 14.00 14.70 13.66
N ALA A 389 13.06 15.49 13.14
CA ALA A 389 12.88 15.76 11.72
C ALA A 389 14.17 16.27 11.03
N GLU A 390 14.86 17.21 11.68
CA GLU A 390 16.12 17.74 11.18
C GLU A 390 17.22 16.67 11.11
N LYS A 391 17.30 15.78 12.11
CA LYS A 391 18.26 14.67 12.11
C LYS A 391 17.93 13.64 11.03
N ALA A 392 16.65 13.40 10.75
CA ALA A 392 16.21 12.49 9.71
C ALA A 392 16.59 13.01 8.31
N LEU A 393 16.30 14.29 8.02
CA LEU A 393 16.62 14.90 6.73
C LEU A 393 18.11 15.19 6.53
N LYS A 394 18.89 15.38 7.60
CA LYS A 394 20.36 15.50 7.51
C LYS A 394 21.09 14.15 7.50
N GLY A 395 20.37 13.06 7.72
CA GLY A 395 20.95 11.72 7.83
C GLY A 395 20.71 10.87 6.59
N ALA A 396 20.82 9.55 6.77
CA ALA A 396 20.72 8.56 5.71
C ALA A 396 19.42 8.64 4.88
N LEU A 397 18.31 9.08 5.48
CA LEU A 397 17.05 9.27 4.75
C LEU A 397 17.16 10.42 3.74
N GLY A 398 17.69 11.57 4.15
CA GLY A 398 17.90 12.71 3.26
C GLY A 398 18.91 12.39 2.16
N ASP A 399 20.01 11.73 2.52
CA ASP A 399 21.02 11.28 1.56
C ASP A 399 20.42 10.34 0.51
N GLN A 400 19.55 9.41 0.93
CA GLN A 400 18.86 8.51 0.00
C GLN A 400 17.87 9.24 -0.91
N ILE A 401 17.10 10.19 -0.39
CA ILE A 401 16.18 11.01 -1.20
C ILE A 401 16.96 11.76 -2.29
N LEU A 402 18.08 12.38 -1.93
CA LEU A 402 18.94 13.09 -2.87
C LEU A 402 19.65 12.15 -3.86
N HIS A 403 20.04 10.95 -3.40
CA HIS A 403 20.68 9.95 -4.25
C HIS A 403 19.74 9.40 -5.33
N LEU A 404 18.48 9.10 -4.96
CA LEU A 404 17.46 8.64 -5.91
C LEU A 404 17.08 9.75 -6.91
N GLY A 405 16.99 10.99 -6.42
CA GLY A 405 16.53 12.15 -7.19
C GLY A 405 15.01 12.13 -7.43
N PHE A 406 14.40 13.31 -7.52
CA PHE A 406 12.94 13.42 -7.62
C PHE A 406 12.35 12.87 -8.92
N GLY A 407 13.12 12.84 -10.02
CA GLY A 407 12.71 12.19 -11.27
C GLY A 407 12.48 10.67 -11.15
N ALA A 408 13.00 10.02 -10.11
CA ALA A 408 12.72 8.61 -9.83
C ALA A 408 11.41 8.39 -9.03
N PHE A 409 10.80 9.47 -8.50
CA PHE A 409 9.58 9.39 -7.73
C PHE A 409 8.37 9.37 -8.67
N ASP A 410 7.46 8.44 -8.42
CA ASP A 410 6.15 8.42 -9.08
C ASP A 410 5.24 9.54 -8.53
N THR A 411 4.07 9.71 -9.13
CA THR A 411 3.11 10.76 -8.76
C THR A 411 2.64 10.62 -7.31
N GLU A 412 2.42 9.38 -6.84
CA GLU A 412 2.03 9.09 -5.45
C GLU A 412 3.12 9.55 -4.48
N ALA A 413 4.39 9.17 -4.73
CA ALA A 413 5.50 9.51 -3.87
C ALA A 413 5.78 11.03 -3.88
N LEU A 414 5.67 11.71 -5.02
CA LEU A 414 5.83 13.17 -5.12
C LEU A 414 4.73 13.92 -4.36
N SER A 415 3.46 13.54 -4.55
CA SER A 415 2.32 14.13 -3.84
C SER A 415 2.44 13.92 -2.32
N LEU A 416 2.82 12.72 -1.90
CA LEU A 416 3.03 12.39 -0.49
C LEU A 416 4.22 13.17 0.11
N MET A 417 5.32 13.30 -0.63
CA MET A 417 6.48 14.07 -0.19
C MET A 417 6.13 15.55 -0.03
N LEU A 418 5.37 16.14 -0.95
CA LEU A 418 4.93 17.53 -0.83
C LEU A 418 3.97 17.73 0.37
N ASP A 419 3.04 16.80 0.62
CA ASP A 419 2.19 16.83 1.84
C ASP A 419 3.00 16.68 3.14
N ALA A 420 4.10 15.92 3.10
CA ALA A 420 5.01 15.79 4.23
C ALA A 420 5.74 17.11 4.51
N LEU A 421 6.33 17.71 3.48
CA LEU A 421 7.09 18.96 3.56
C LEU A 421 6.19 20.12 3.98
N SER A 422 4.96 20.17 3.48
CA SER A 422 3.99 21.23 3.82
C SER A 422 3.51 21.20 5.27
N ARG A 423 3.82 20.12 6.01
CA ARG A 423 3.48 19.95 7.43
C ARG A 423 4.68 20.08 8.35
N ALA A 424 5.87 20.31 7.79
CA ALA A 424 7.07 20.49 8.57
C ALA A 424 6.96 21.77 9.42
N ARG A 425 7.63 21.77 10.57
CA ARG A 425 7.75 22.97 11.40
C ARG A 425 8.60 24.01 10.66
N ALA A 426 8.24 25.28 10.78
CA ALA A 426 9.05 26.38 10.27
C ALA A 426 10.51 26.30 10.79
N GLY A 427 11.48 26.51 9.89
CA GLY A 427 12.91 26.49 10.20
C GLY A 427 13.58 25.10 10.22
N VAL A 428 12.87 24.01 9.85
CA VAL A 428 13.53 22.71 9.67
C VAL A 428 14.43 22.78 8.44
N TRP A 429 15.72 22.51 8.65
CA TRP A 429 16.75 22.61 7.61
C TRP A 429 16.42 21.77 6.38
N GLY A 430 16.62 22.35 5.19
CA GLY A 430 16.48 21.66 3.90
C GLY A 430 15.04 21.51 3.41
N VAL A 431 14.02 21.76 4.22
CA VAL A 431 12.61 21.59 3.83
C VAL A 431 12.21 22.49 2.66
N GLU A 432 12.56 23.76 2.70
CA GLU A 432 12.21 24.73 1.63
C GLU A 432 12.88 24.36 0.30
N ALA A 433 14.18 24.05 0.33
CA ALA A 433 14.92 23.63 -0.86
C ALA A 433 14.37 22.31 -1.45
N MET A 434 14.04 21.35 -0.57
CA MET A 434 13.44 20.08 -0.98
C MET A 434 12.04 20.29 -1.54
N ALA A 435 11.22 21.15 -0.93
CA ALA A 435 9.90 21.49 -1.41
C ALA A 435 9.94 22.17 -2.78
N GLY A 436 10.89 23.09 -3.00
CA GLY A 436 11.12 23.71 -4.30
C GLY A 436 11.45 22.67 -5.39
N SER A 437 12.37 21.74 -5.08
CA SER A 437 12.78 20.68 -6.02
C SER A 437 11.64 19.70 -6.33
N VAL A 438 10.86 19.31 -5.32
CA VAL A 438 9.67 18.46 -5.50
C VAL A 438 8.61 19.18 -6.32
N LEU A 439 8.41 20.48 -6.07
CA LEU A 439 7.43 21.28 -6.80
C LEU A 439 7.82 21.47 -8.27
N GLU A 440 9.10 21.66 -8.57
CA GLU A 440 9.62 21.74 -9.94
C GLU A 440 9.34 20.43 -10.70
N GLU A 441 9.62 19.29 -10.08
CA GLU A 441 9.34 17.97 -10.67
C GLU A 441 7.82 17.77 -10.89
N ILE A 442 6.98 18.11 -9.90
CA ILE A 442 5.51 18.06 -10.02
C ILE A 442 5.04 18.94 -11.17
N HIS A 443 5.53 20.18 -11.25
CA HIS A 443 5.17 21.16 -12.28
C HIS A 443 5.50 20.65 -13.68
N SER A 444 6.65 20.01 -13.85
CA SER A 444 7.08 19.43 -15.14
C SER A 444 6.20 18.26 -15.62
N ARG A 445 5.42 17.65 -14.72
CA ARG A 445 4.63 16.43 -14.96
C ARG A 445 3.15 16.60 -14.59
N LEU A 446 2.62 17.82 -14.59
CA LEU A 446 1.25 18.09 -14.13
C LEU A 446 0.14 17.29 -14.83
N SER A 447 0.37 16.88 -16.08
CA SER A 447 -0.56 16.04 -16.83
C SER A 447 -0.68 14.62 -16.28
N ASP A 448 0.33 14.14 -15.56
CA ASP A 448 0.44 12.74 -15.14
C ASP A 448 -0.31 12.45 -13.83
N PHE A 449 -0.64 13.49 -13.06
CA PHE A 449 -1.26 13.37 -11.75
C PHE A 449 -2.78 13.20 -11.85
N ALA A 450 -3.32 12.30 -11.03
CA ALA A 450 -4.76 12.12 -10.86
C ALA A 450 -5.38 13.29 -10.08
N ALA A 451 -6.70 13.49 -10.19
CA ALA A 451 -7.39 14.58 -9.50
C ALA A 451 -7.21 14.58 -7.96
N GLU A 452 -7.13 13.41 -7.32
CA GLU A 452 -6.89 13.32 -5.86
C GLU A 452 -5.48 13.78 -5.47
N GLU A 453 -4.48 13.42 -6.27
CA GLU A 453 -3.09 13.82 -6.04
C GLU A 453 -2.93 15.32 -6.22
N LEU A 454 -3.49 15.86 -7.31
CA LEU A 454 -3.53 17.30 -7.61
C LEU A 454 -4.24 18.09 -6.50
N ALA A 455 -5.37 17.58 -5.98
CA ALA A 455 -6.07 18.22 -4.87
C ALA A 455 -5.24 18.22 -3.57
N SER A 456 -4.51 17.13 -3.28
CA SER A 456 -3.58 17.07 -2.16
C SER A 456 -2.45 18.10 -2.32
N ILE A 457 -1.87 18.19 -3.53
CA ILE A 457 -0.85 19.18 -3.89
C ILE A 457 -1.38 20.60 -3.69
N SER A 458 -2.57 20.93 -4.21
CA SER A 458 -3.19 22.25 -4.04
C SER A 458 -3.33 22.64 -2.56
N ARG A 459 -3.74 21.70 -1.69
CA ARG A 459 -3.79 21.93 -0.24
C ARG A 459 -2.40 22.20 0.33
N SER A 460 -1.39 21.44 -0.07
CA SER A 460 -0.01 21.59 0.41
C SER A 460 0.59 22.94 0.03
N LEU A 461 0.27 23.47 -1.15
CA LEU A 461 0.68 24.82 -1.57
C LEU A 461 0.09 25.93 -0.70
N GLY A 462 -1.03 25.67 -0.02
CA GLY A 462 -1.59 26.56 1.01
C GLY A 462 -0.63 26.81 2.18
N TYR A 463 0.30 25.89 2.43
CA TYR A 463 1.27 25.99 3.53
C TYR A 463 2.68 26.34 3.06
N LEU A 464 3.09 25.92 1.85
CA LEU A 464 4.46 26.11 1.34
C LEU A 464 4.64 27.39 0.51
N GLN A 465 3.56 27.97 -0.03
CA GLN A 465 3.54 29.22 -0.81
C GLN A 465 4.72 29.39 -1.79
N PRO A 466 4.61 28.92 -3.04
CA PRO A 466 5.68 29.09 -4.02
C PRO A 466 5.92 30.58 -4.32
N GLU A 467 7.18 30.97 -4.48
CA GLU A 467 7.56 32.35 -4.80
C GLU A 467 7.01 32.80 -6.16
N VAL A 468 6.89 31.87 -7.11
CA VAL A 468 6.41 32.13 -8.46
C VAL A 468 4.89 31.91 -8.51
N SER A 469 4.13 33.00 -8.55
CA SER A 469 2.66 32.97 -8.59
C SER A 469 2.10 32.26 -9.83
N GLU A 470 2.84 32.22 -10.94
CA GLU A 470 2.43 31.54 -12.17
C GLU A 470 2.33 30.02 -11.97
N VAL A 471 3.31 29.41 -11.33
CA VAL A 471 3.32 27.97 -11.00
C VAL A 471 2.13 27.62 -10.11
N LEU A 472 1.84 28.45 -9.10
CA LEU A 472 0.68 28.27 -8.24
C LEU A 472 -0.63 28.26 -9.05
N ARG A 473 -0.82 29.25 -9.92
CA ARG A 473 -2.04 29.37 -10.73
C ARG A 473 -2.21 28.19 -11.68
N GLU A 474 -1.15 27.79 -12.37
CA GLU A 474 -1.19 26.66 -13.30
C GLU A 474 -1.58 25.35 -12.60
N ILE A 475 -1.01 25.09 -11.42
CA ILE A 475 -1.37 23.93 -10.61
C ILE A 475 -2.85 24.00 -10.20
N LEU A 476 -3.31 25.15 -9.69
CA LEU A 476 -4.71 25.32 -9.28
C LEU A 476 -5.70 25.19 -10.46
N ASP A 477 -5.33 25.72 -11.62
CA ASP A 477 -6.12 25.61 -12.87
C ASP A 477 -6.20 24.16 -13.33
N ARG A 478 -5.07 23.44 -13.36
CA ARG A 478 -5.04 22.02 -13.71
C ARG A 478 -5.83 21.18 -12.72
N THR A 479 -5.72 21.43 -11.41
CA THR A 479 -6.51 20.74 -10.39
C THR A 479 -8.01 21.01 -10.57
N ALA A 480 -8.41 22.25 -10.82
CA ALA A 480 -9.81 22.60 -11.05
C ALA A 480 -10.37 21.89 -12.30
N GLN A 481 -9.58 21.83 -13.37
CA GLN A 481 -9.93 21.09 -14.58
C GLN A 481 -10.06 19.58 -14.32
N ALA A 482 -9.06 18.96 -13.68
CA ALA A 482 -9.08 17.52 -13.39
C ALA A 482 -10.28 17.12 -12.51
N VAL A 483 -10.61 17.95 -11.51
CA VAL A 483 -11.80 17.77 -10.66
C VAL A 483 -13.09 17.85 -11.48
N GLN A 484 -13.16 18.70 -12.52
CA GLN A 484 -14.32 18.76 -13.42
C GLN A 484 -14.41 17.55 -14.36
N GLU A 485 -13.28 16.99 -14.79
CA GLU A 485 -13.21 15.89 -15.77
C GLU A 485 -13.46 14.51 -15.14
N GLU A 486 -12.82 14.20 -14.01
CA GLU A 486 -12.80 12.85 -13.41
C GLU A 486 -13.97 12.55 -12.47
N GLY A 487 -14.79 13.57 -12.18
CA GLY A 487 -15.83 13.50 -11.16
C GLY A 487 -15.29 13.83 -9.77
N VAL A 488 -16.13 14.49 -8.97
CA VAL A 488 -15.69 15.17 -7.76
C VAL A 488 -15.91 14.30 -6.53
N SER A 489 -14.85 13.71 -5.97
CA SER A 489 -14.93 13.30 -4.57
C SER A 489 -15.04 14.58 -3.71
N PRO A 490 -15.97 14.67 -2.74
CA PRO A 490 -16.09 15.86 -1.93
C PRO A 490 -14.81 16.22 -1.16
N ARG A 491 -13.97 15.22 -0.88
CA ARG A 491 -12.66 15.40 -0.25
C ARG A 491 -11.68 16.10 -1.18
N CYS A 492 -11.60 15.73 -2.46
CA CYS A 492 -10.74 16.41 -3.44
C CYS A 492 -11.12 17.89 -3.54
N LEU A 493 -12.43 18.17 -3.61
CA LEU A 493 -12.91 19.54 -3.67
C LEU A 493 -12.62 20.33 -2.40
N ALA A 494 -12.80 19.72 -1.22
CA ALA A 494 -12.44 20.33 0.05
C ALA A 494 -10.94 20.71 0.11
N MET A 495 -10.06 19.83 -0.39
CA MET A 495 -8.62 20.10 -0.47
C MET A 495 -8.27 21.21 -1.46
N LEU A 496 -8.91 21.24 -2.63
CA LEU A 496 -8.76 22.33 -3.62
C LEU A 496 -9.21 23.67 -3.05
N CYS A 497 -10.44 23.75 -2.50
CA CYS A 497 -10.97 24.96 -1.88
C CYS A 497 -10.07 25.44 -0.74
N GLN A 498 -9.56 24.52 0.08
CA GLN A 498 -8.63 24.86 1.15
C GLN A 498 -7.32 25.41 0.61
N GLY A 499 -6.77 24.80 -0.45
CA GLY A 499 -5.57 25.26 -1.14
C GLY A 499 -5.69 26.69 -1.65
N ILE A 500 -6.84 27.05 -2.24
CA ILE A 500 -7.16 28.40 -2.73
C ILE A 500 -7.32 29.37 -1.55
N ALA A 501 -8.13 29.01 -0.55
CA ALA A 501 -8.46 29.89 0.57
C ALA A 501 -7.30 30.17 1.54
N LEU A 502 -6.27 29.32 1.56
CA LEU A 502 -5.04 29.53 2.32
C LEU A 502 -4.07 30.52 1.65
N GLN A 503 -4.25 30.83 0.35
CA GLN A 503 -3.35 31.75 -0.34
C GLN A 503 -3.55 33.20 0.13
N PRO A 504 -2.47 33.95 0.35
CA PRO A 504 -2.57 35.37 0.64
C PRO A 504 -3.06 36.14 -0.61
N PRO A 505 -3.79 37.25 -0.45
CA PRO A 505 -4.27 38.05 -1.58
C PRO A 505 -3.15 38.56 -2.51
N SER A 506 -1.92 38.67 -2.01
CA SER A 506 -0.75 39.03 -2.81
C SER A 506 -0.31 37.93 -3.78
N ALA A 507 -0.44 36.66 -3.41
CA ALA A 507 -0.06 35.53 -4.26
C ALA A 507 -1.19 35.14 -5.23
N LEU A 508 -2.44 35.19 -4.76
CA LEU A 508 -3.63 34.80 -5.52
C LEU A 508 -4.75 35.85 -5.37
N PRO A 509 -4.69 36.98 -6.10
CA PRO A 509 -5.66 38.06 -5.98
C PRO A 509 -7.08 37.66 -6.44
N ASP A 510 -7.17 36.66 -7.32
CA ASP A 510 -8.39 36.08 -7.90
C ASP A 510 -8.93 34.89 -7.09
N ALA A 511 -8.47 34.69 -5.84
CA ALA A 511 -8.91 33.57 -5.00
C ALA A 511 -10.44 33.51 -4.80
N SER A 512 -11.11 34.68 -4.63
CA SER A 512 -12.56 34.74 -4.46
C SER A 512 -13.31 34.29 -5.71
N GLU A 513 -12.86 34.73 -6.90
CA GLU A 513 -13.44 34.36 -8.20
C GLU A 513 -13.25 32.87 -8.49
N ARG A 514 -12.08 32.32 -8.15
CA ARG A 514 -11.80 30.88 -8.26
C ARG A 514 -12.69 30.03 -7.35
N LEU A 515 -12.93 30.48 -6.11
CA LEU A 515 -13.87 29.81 -5.22
C LEU A 515 -15.31 29.91 -5.73
N GLU A 516 -15.70 31.06 -6.29
CA GLU A 516 -17.01 31.26 -6.91
C GLU A 516 -17.25 30.28 -8.07
N ALA A 517 -16.25 30.09 -8.94
CA ALA A 517 -16.33 29.14 -10.05
C ALA A 517 -16.52 27.68 -9.61
N LEU A 518 -16.13 27.33 -8.38
CA LEU A 518 -16.28 26.00 -7.80
C LEU A 518 -17.61 25.78 -7.07
N LEU A 519 -18.40 26.83 -6.82
CA LEU A 519 -19.63 26.73 -6.01
C LEU A 519 -20.63 25.68 -6.53
N PRO A 520 -20.88 25.52 -7.84
CA PRO A 520 -21.78 24.47 -8.33
C PRO A 520 -21.33 23.07 -7.93
N GLN A 521 -20.04 22.77 -8.09
CA GLN A 521 -19.45 21.48 -7.73
C GLN A 521 -19.45 21.29 -6.21
N VAL A 522 -19.23 22.36 -5.44
CA VAL A 522 -19.29 22.33 -3.97
C VAL A 522 -20.69 21.99 -3.49
N HIS A 523 -21.70 22.59 -4.10
CA HIS A 523 -23.09 22.34 -3.76
C HIS A 523 -23.48 20.88 -4.03
N GLU A 524 -23.10 20.32 -5.20
CA GLU A 524 -23.34 18.90 -5.49
C GLU A 524 -22.54 17.96 -4.57
N ALA A 525 -21.29 18.30 -4.26
CA ALA A 525 -20.47 17.54 -3.32
C ALA A 525 -21.08 17.50 -1.91
N LEU A 526 -21.71 18.59 -1.45
CA LEU A 526 -22.42 18.64 -0.16
C LEU A 526 -23.69 17.80 -0.17
N LYS A 527 -24.43 17.75 -1.29
CA LYS A 527 -25.60 16.86 -1.46
C LYS A 527 -25.22 15.38 -1.41
N ALA A 528 -24.01 15.03 -1.85
CA ALA A 528 -23.45 13.69 -1.73
C ALA A 528 -23.10 13.28 -0.27
N LYS A 529 -23.42 14.12 0.74
CA LYS A 529 -23.23 13.86 2.17
C LYS A 529 -21.77 13.54 2.54
N PRO A 530 -20.85 14.49 2.31
CA PRO A 530 -19.43 14.28 2.55
C PRO A 530 -19.12 14.06 4.04
N THR A 531 -17.91 13.64 4.36
CA THR A 531 -17.48 13.60 5.77
C THR A 531 -17.61 14.98 6.41
N ALA A 532 -17.83 14.99 7.72
CA ALA A 532 -17.85 16.23 8.49
C ALA A 532 -16.55 17.03 8.31
N VAL A 533 -15.40 16.36 8.20
CA VAL A 533 -14.10 17.01 7.99
C VAL A 533 -14.05 17.75 6.65
N SER A 534 -14.44 17.08 5.56
CA SER A 534 -14.51 17.69 4.22
C SER A 534 -15.50 18.86 4.20
N ALA A 535 -16.67 18.71 4.84
CA ALA A 535 -17.66 19.79 4.97
C ALA A 535 -17.12 21.00 5.78
N VAL A 536 -16.36 20.78 6.87
CA VAL A 536 -15.72 21.87 7.63
C VAL A 536 -14.69 22.61 6.77
N HIS A 537 -13.87 21.87 6.00
CA HIS A 537 -12.87 22.50 5.13
C HIS A 537 -13.52 23.31 4.00
N ILE A 538 -14.60 22.80 3.40
CA ILE A 538 -15.41 23.56 2.45
C ILE A 538 -15.95 24.83 3.12
N PHE A 539 -16.64 24.69 4.26
CA PHE A 539 -17.25 25.79 4.99
C PHE A 539 -16.22 26.89 5.34
N TRP A 540 -15.07 26.49 5.88
CA TRP A 540 -13.98 27.41 6.18
C TRP A 540 -13.46 28.13 4.94
N SER A 541 -13.29 27.41 3.83
CA SER A 541 -12.77 27.99 2.59
C SER A 541 -13.73 29.04 2.01
N LEU A 542 -15.04 28.80 2.13
CA LEU A 542 -16.07 29.74 1.68
C LEU A 542 -16.06 31.06 2.46
N SER A 543 -15.49 31.12 3.67
CA SER A 543 -15.30 32.39 4.39
C SER A 543 -14.43 33.42 3.62
N ARG A 544 -13.65 32.96 2.63
CA ARG A 544 -12.84 33.79 1.73
C ARG A 544 -13.53 34.16 0.42
N CYS A 545 -14.68 33.56 0.12
CA CYS A 545 -15.47 33.88 -1.06
C CYS A 545 -16.43 35.03 -0.71
N SER A 546 -16.53 36.03 -1.59
CA SER A 546 -17.34 37.25 -1.37
C SER A 546 -18.63 37.30 -2.18
N CYS A 547 -18.91 36.29 -3.01
CA CYS A 547 -20.08 36.30 -3.90
C CYS A 547 -21.37 35.94 -3.14
N PRO A 548 -22.54 36.48 -3.53
CA PRO A 548 -23.82 36.13 -2.89
C PRO A 548 -24.25 34.67 -3.07
N ALA A 549 -23.89 34.04 -4.20
CA ALA A 549 -24.23 32.64 -4.49
C ALA A 549 -23.62 31.66 -3.45
N ARG A 550 -22.57 32.09 -2.74
CA ARG A 550 -21.96 31.36 -1.64
C ARG A 550 -22.95 31.04 -0.52
N ASP A 551 -23.92 31.90 -0.25
CA ASP A 551 -24.78 31.77 0.93
C ASP A 551 -25.70 30.54 0.84
N GLU A 552 -26.12 30.16 -0.36
CA GLU A 552 -26.86 28.91 -0.60
C GLU A 552 -25.99 27.67 -0.32
N VAL A 553 -24.70 27.73 -0.67
CA VAL A 553 -23.74 26.66 -0.43
C VAL A 553 -23.38 26.57 1.06
N LEU A 554 -23.25 27.71 1.75
CA LEU A 554 -23.07 27.77 3.20
C LEU A 554 -24.28 27.18 3.94
N GLN A 555 -25.50 27.40 3.44
CA GLN A 555 -26.70 26.78 4.00
C GLN A 555 -26.69 25.26 3.84
N ALA A 556 -26.30 24.74 2.66
CA ALA A 556 -26.14 23.30 2.45
C ALA A 556 -25.04 22.69 3.35
N ALA A 557 -23.93 23.41 3.54
CA ALA A 557 -22.86 23.01 4.45
C ALA A 557 -23.31 23.03 5.91
N ASP A 558 -24.09 24.03 6.31
CA ASP A 558 -24.68 24.14 7.64
C ASP A 558 -25.57 22.93 7.97
N GLU A 559 -26.45 22.55 7.05
CA GLU A 559 -27.34 21.39 7.20
C GLU A 559 -26.55 20.07 7.31
N CYS A 560 -25.53 19.90 6.46
CA CYS A 560 -24.63 18.75 6.48
C CYS A 560 -23.88 18.67 7.82
N LEU A 561 -23.29 19.77 8.27
CA LEU A 561 -22.53 19.85 9.52
C LEU A 561 -23.44 19.69 10.74
N ALA A 562 -24.65 20.22 10.73
CA ALA A 562 -25.60 20.05 11.82
C ALA A 562 -25.96 18.57 12.03
N ALA A 563 -26.00 17.79 10.95
CA ALA A 563 -26.23 16.34 11.01
C ALA A 563 -24.97 15.57 11.45
N ARG A 564 -23.77 15.99 11.00
CA ARG A 564 -22.53 15.20 11.13
C ARG A 564 -21.50 15.73 12.12
N ALA A 565 -21.74 16.85 12.80
CA ALA A 565 -20.75 17.47 13.70
C ALA A 565 -20.25 16.53 14.81
N VAL A 566 -21.02 15.50 15.19
CA VAL A 566 -20.60 14.49 16.17
C VAL A 566 -19.32 13.76 15.75
N ASP A 567 -19.10 13.60 14.44
CA ASP A 567 -17.94 12.94 13.84
C ASP A 567 -16.66 13.78 13.94
N LEU A 568 -16.76 15.08 14.27
CA LEU A 568 -15.61 15.99 14.31
C LEU A 568 -14.80 15.84 15.60
N SER A 569 -13.47 15.97 15.50
CA SER A 569 -12.62 16.13 16.68
C SER A 569 -12.88 17.46 17.38
N ALA A 570 -12.52 17.57 18.66
CA ALA A 570 -12.69 18.81 19.42
C ALA A 570 -11.97 20.01 18.76
N ASP A 571 -10.75 19.82 18.27
CA ASP A 571 -10.02 20.88 17.54
C ASP A 571 -10.75 21.35 16.28
N LEU A 572 -11.37 20.44 15.53
CA LEU A 572 -12.14 20.80 14.34
C LEU A 572 -13.45 21.51 14.68
N LEU A 573 -14.09 21.18 15.82
CA LEU A 573 -15.24 21.92 16.33
C LEU A 573 -14.89 23.36 16.70
N VAL A 574 -13.71 23.58 17.29
CA VAL A 574 -13.19 24.94 17.57
C VAL A 574 -12.96 25.69 16.26
N ASN A 575 -12.30 25.07 15.28
CA ASN A 575 -12.08 25.69 13.97
C ASN A 575 -13.40 26.00 13.25
N LEU A 576 -14.42 25.13 13.40
CA LEU A 576 -15.75 25.37 12.84
C LEU A 576 -16.42 26.58 13.51
N ALA A 577 -16.34 26.71 14.85
CA ALA A 577 -16.86 27.90 15.54
C ALA A 577 -16.20 29.20 15.05
N GLU A 578 -14.88 29.19 14.87
CA GLU A 578 -14.14 30.33 14.32
C GLU A 578 -14.51 30.62 12.87
N SER A 579 -14.74 29.59 12.07
CA SER A 579 -15.19 29.72 10.68
C SER A 579 -16.57 30.34 10.62
N MET A 580 -17.51 29.88 11.46
CA MET A 580 -18.85 30.47 11.56
C MET A 580 -18.74 31.96 11.90
N ALA A 581 -17.95 32.31 12.90
CA ALA A 581 -17.70 33.71 13.27
C ALA A 581 -17.09 34.55 12.15
N ALA A 582 -16.14 34.00 11.39
CA ALA A 582 -15.54 34.69 10.25
C ALA A 582 -16.57 34.96 9.13
N VAL A 583 -17.39 33.96 8.81
CA VAL A 583 -18.49 34.08 7.84
C VAL A 583 -19.57 35.05 8.36
N GLY A 584 -19.86 35.02 9.66
CA GLY A 584 -20.80 35.92 10.35
C GLY A 584 -20.58 37.39 10.09
N ARG A 585 -19.30 37.80 10.01
CA ARG A 585 -18.90 39.19 9.72
C ARG A 585 -19.27 39.63 8.30
N THR A 586 -19.56 38.70 7.40
CA THR A 586 -20.00 38.98 6.02
C THR A 586 -21.52 39.09 5.89
N GLY A 587 -22.27 38.94 6.99
CA GLY A 587 -23.73 39.09 7.03
C GLY A 587 -24.52 37.77 6.97
N TRP A 588 -23.87 36.65 6.65
CA TRP A 588 -24.49 35.33 6.72
C TRP A 588 -24.56 34.82 8.17
N GLN A 589 -25.66 34.17 8.56
CA GLN A 589 -25.88 33.69 9.92
C GLN A 589 -26.03 32.17 9.96
N PRO A 590 -25.28 31.44 10.82
CA PRO A 590 -25.43 30.00 10.97
C PRO A 590 -26.77 29.61 11.56
N SER A 591 -27.26 28.41 11.24
CA SER A 591 -28.51 27.94 11.81
C SER A 591 -28.36 27.74 13.31
N ARG A 592 -29.42 28.02 14.06
CA ARG A 592 -29.47 27.73 15.51
C ARG A 592 -29.18 26.26 15.82
N LYS A 593 -29.54 25.36 14.90
CA LYS A 593 -29.30 23.93 15.03
C LYS A 593 -27.81 23.60 15.00
N LEU A 594 -27.05 24.17 14.06
CA LEU A 594 -25.61 23.96 13.99
C LEU A 594 -24.91 24.56 15.22
N VAL A 595 -25.23 25.81 15.56
CA VAL A 595 -24.69 26.52 16.74
C VAL A 595 -24.89 25.70 18.03
N ALA A 596 -26.13 25.28 18.29
CA ALA A 596 -26.47 24.48 19.47
C ALA A 596 -25.70 23.15 19.50
N ARG A 597 -25.60 22.48 18.34
CA ARG A 597 -24.91 21.20 18.22
C ARG A 597 -23.40 21.33 18.47
N VAL A 598 -22.76 22.33 17.88
CA VAL A 598 -21.31 22.58 18.05
C VAL A 598 -21.00 22.96 19.50
N SER A 599 -21.79 23.85 20.12
CA SER A 599 -21.62 24.23 21.53
C SER A 599 -21.72 23.00 22.45
N SER A 600 -22.79 22.21 22.31
CA SER A 600 -22.99 21.01 23.13
C SER A 600 -21.86 19.99 22.97
N LEU A 601 -21.38 19.77 21.74
CA LEU A 601 -20.26 18.85 21.49
C LEU A 601 -18.92 19.38 22.02
N LEU A 602 -18.69 20.69 21.99
CA LEU A 602 -17.51 21.30 22.59
C LEU A 602 -17.51 21.13 24.11
N ASP A 603 -18.65 21.29 24.77
CA ASP A 603 -18.78 21.04 26.21
C ASP A 603 -18.51 19.56 26.54
N MET A 604 -19.05 18.64 25.74
CA MET A 604 -18.80 17.19 25.90
C MET A 604 -17.33 16.82 25.69
N LYS A 605 -16.67 17.40 24.68
CA LYS A 605 -15.30 17.07 24.26
C LYS A 605 -14.24 18.04 24.82
N ARG A 606 -14.58 18.88 25.80
CA ARG A 606 -13.68 19.93 26.32
C ARG A 606 -12.37 19.39 26.88
N TYR A 607 -12.37 18.16 27.39
CA TYR A 607 -11.19 17.52 27.96
C TYR A 607 -10.17 17.07 26.91
N ASP A 608 -10.58 17.01 25.63
CA ASP A 608 -9.70 16.70 24.51
C ASP A 608 -8.97 17.96 23.98
N LEU A 609 -9.38 19.16 24.43
CA LEU A 609 -8.83 20.43 23.98
C LEU A 609 -7.63 20.86 24.81
N ARG A 610 -6.68 21.53 24.14
CA ARG A 610 -5.60 22.25 24.82
C ARG A 610 -6.13 23.51 25.52
N PRO A 611 -5.50 23.96 26.62
CA PRO A 611 -5.83 25.23 27.27
C PRO A 611 -5.88 26.39 26.26
N GLY A 612 -6.91 27.24 26.37
CA GLY A 612 -7.13 28.38 25.46
C GLY A 612 -7.97 28.09 24.21
N LYS A 613 -8.08 26.82 23.76
CA LYS A 613 -8.86 26.49 22.56
C LYS A 613 -10.37 26.68 22.75
N LEU A 614 -10.91 26.22 23.86
CA LEU A 614 -12.34 26.42 24.16
C LEU A 614 -12.66 27.91 24.39
N TRP A 615 -11.74 28.66 24.99
CA TRP A 615 -11.87 30.11 25.11
C TRP A 615 -11.98 30.79 23.73
N ARG A 616 -11.16 30.39 22.75
CA ARG A 616 -11.27 30.91 21.36
C ARG A 616 -12.63 30.61 20.74
N ALA A 617 -13.15 29.40 20.92
CA ALA A 617 -14.49 29.04 20.45
C ALA A 617 -15.58 29.90 21.12
N ALA A 618 -15.50 30.12 22.43
CA ALA A 618 -16.45 30.99 23.15
C ALA A 618 -16.42 32.44 22.63
N VAL A 619 -15.23 32.99 22.36
CA VAL A 619 -15.08 34.32 21.74
C VAL A 619 -15.69 34.34 20.33
N ALA A 620 -15.52 33.27 19.55
CA ALA A 620 -16.13 33.14 18.24
C ALA A 620 -17.67 33.15 18.34
N PHE A 621 -18.27 32.38 19.26
CA PHE A 621 -19.72 32.42 19.51
C PHE A 621 -20.21 33.80 19.95
N GLN A 622 -19.49 34.48 20.86
CA GLN A 622 -19.85 35.84 21.27
C GLN A 622 -19.89 36.82 20.08
N SER A 623 -18.97 36.68 19.13
CA SER A 623 -18.95 37.52 17.93
C SER A 623 -20.07 37.24 16.92
N LEU A 624 -20.78 36.11 17.08
CA LEU A 624 -21.96 35.76 16.29
C LEU A 624 -23.26 36.30 16.90
N GLU A 625 -23.20 36.97 18.05
CA GLU A 625 -24.38 37.46 18.79
C GLU A 625 -25.39 36.35 19.11
N VAL A 626 -24.92 35.11 19.29
CA VAL A 626 -25.78 33.99 19.70
C VAL A 626 -26.21 34.15 21.15
N PRO A 627 -27.40 33.67 21.55
CA PRO A 627 -27.84 33.64 22.94
C PRO A 627 -26.78 33.06 23.89
N GLU A 628 -26.64 33.60 25.10
CA GLU A 628 -25.62 33.19 26.07
C GLU A 628 -25.66 31.69 26.40
N GLU A 629 -26.82 31.03 26.27
CA GLU A 629 -26.99 29.58 26.44
C GLU A 629 -26.19 28.72 25.44
N TYR A 630 -25.79 29.30 24.30
CA TYR A 630 -24.95 28.62 23.29
C TYR A 630 -23.47 28.98 23.39
N VAL A 631 -23.06 29.81 24.35
CA VAL A 631 -21.65 30.11 24.57
C VAL A 631 -21.09 29.05 25.53
N PRO A 632 -20.06 28.27 25.13
CA PRO A 632 -19.48 27.25 26.00
C PRO A 632 -19.06 27.81 27.36
N GLN A 633 -19.46 27.14 28.43
CA GLN A 633 -19.17 27.62 29.79
C GLN A 633 -17.69 27.42 30.13
N LEU A 634 -16.95 28.52 30.26
CA LEU A 634 -15.51 28.49 30.48
C LEU A 634 -15.14 28.20 31.94
N GLU A 635 -14.36 27.15 32.15
CA GLU A 635 -13.69 26.85 33.42
C GLU A 635 -12.32 27.56 33.49
N PRO A 636 -11.71 27.70 34.69
CA PRO A 636 -10.40 28.32 34.83
C PRO A 636 -9.30 27.72 33.94
N ARG A 637 -9.36 26.40 33.67
CA ARG A 637 -8.38 25.68 32.82
C ARG A 637 -8.52 25.99 31.32
N ASP A 638 -9.67 26.47 30.88
CA ASP A 638 -9.91 26.75 29.46
C ASP A 638 -9.33 28.09 29.04
N ARG A 639 -9.02 28.93 30.03
CA ARG A 639 -8.37 30.22 29.80
C ARG A 639 -6.96 29.99 29.27
N PRO A 640 -6.50 30.80 28.30
CA PRO A 640 -5.13 30.71 27.81
C PRO A 640 -4.15 30.92 28.97
N ASP A 641 -3.11 30.09 29.03
CA ASP A 641 -2.04 30.26 30.02
C ASP A 641 -1.41 31.65 29.81
N PRO A 642 -1.29 32.49 30.86
CA PRO A 642 -0.65 33.80 30.74
C PRO A 642 0.77 33.72 30.15
N LYS A 643 1.46 32.57 30.26
CA LYS A 643 2.78 32.35 29.67
C LYS A 643 2.76 32.13 28.15
N THR A 644 1.69 31.57 27.58
CA THR A 644 1.57 31.40 26.12
C THR A 644 1.20 32.69 25.40
N ARG A 645 0.56 33.67 26.08
CA ARG A 645 0.26 34.98 25.51
C ARG A 645 1.48 35.74 24.96
N GLN A 646 2.68 35.48 25.47
CA GLN A 646 3.92 36.11 24.97
C GLN A 646 4.48 35.47 23.70
N LYS A 647 4.05 34.26 23.32
CA LYS A 647 4.56 33.56 22.12
C LYS A 647 3.61 33.59 20.92
N ASP A 648 2.30 33.71 21.17
CA ASP A 648 1.27 33.65 20.13
C ASP A 648 0.65 35.01 19.80
N ALA A 649 1.22 36.11 20.31
CA ALA A 649 0.84 37.46 19.85
C ALA A 649 1.36 37.62 18.41
N PRO A 650 0.50 37.80 17.40
CA PRO A 650 0.96 38.15 16.07
C PRO A 650 1.67 39.52 16.16
N GLU A 651 2.89 39.61 15.63
CA GLU A 651 3.52 40.89 15.31
C GLU A 651 2.71 41.63 14.23
#